data_AF-A0A556QRR9-F1
#
_entry.id   AF-A0A556QRR9-F1
#
_cell.length_a   1.000
_cell.length_b   1.000
_cell.length_c   1.000
_cell.angle_alpha   90.00
_cell.angle_beta   90.00
_cell.angle_gamma   90.00
#
_symmetry.space_group_name_H-M   'P 1'
#
loop_
_entity.id
_entity.type
_entity.pdbx_description
1 polymer ?
#
loop_
_entity_poly.entity_id
_entity_poly.type
_entity_poly.pdbx_seq_one_letter_code
_entity_poly.pdbx_strand_id
1 'polypeptide(L)'
;MSAPMNTPKHPHLRRALVALTLSALFTTVPARAINAIVNDAFTSDTAPWTLQRASGIGIDANLTSSLGWGRVMIGYGGTSKSHVNLEHTLSQPLVTNAYYTISFDAYSSVNKSIDVLLRNTSAIYHSSYGVALTTAPTHFSITYQHTAATTTDVDLSFRIGGNTATFYVDNVVVTRQGQTSSLMTRTSPTAPWTFPSVSVNINGTSNPVQTKPFKADAFDFSYAGYNYGEREIFVGIPTAADNPACVQTIVAAQNTDITQKIIDAIAALPATLGGTVNIPAGNYFIGENKIGDAIVVSKNNVVIKGAGMGLTILNVHPTYHSAALVADRQDATFGKAVINFVLPLSNGNDSGDWINGNVLSNAAFVTVPILLGDKLITVSDPSNTLIEGATVNIRQIMWPAFVEANAYVAGATKPWKWTTYNAANEPLFNVPKYGLSYIRKIEKREGNVLTLDIPLPHALDPANKANATDKGITVVPRALSNFVQNSGLQDLSFAGTAEDGVSSSESSMGTTVMATGLMNGLFKNVSVLSFRSLGLATGFSVNTSFINCSVSNAANCGGGGAGYGFYIRGQNLLYKNCFADNVRHGYTTAAPQTSNIVIKNCSALNYRFNTGINTGETVDDTHLQYSHGILWDNHYSKGAGLMMVHRGNQSGLAYQTCGWGIVWNYENEGINPLSPTGNDLRRNLIGITPGLFGIVVGAHSAHGLGLVTNVQSKTSPGIRVADNYTRINGDNMQPADWGSAITSAAAQVGGGSKRVLFEHSGSPVAESIYDIQFAQRAKVLPLVP
;
A
#
# COMPACT_ATOMS: atom_id res chain seq x y z
N MET A 1 56.60 -32.71 39.97
CA MET A 1 57.63 -32.01 40.79
C MET A 1 58.05 -30.80 39.95
N SER A 2 57.90 -29.54 40.28
CA SER A 2 57.71 -28.77 41.53
C SER A 2 57.20 -27.36 41.15
N ALA A 3 56.22 -26.80 41.87
CA ALA A 3 55.90 -25.36 41.89
C ALA A 3 56.89 -24.61 42.84
N PRO A 4 57.01 -23.25 42.96
CA PRO A 4 55.90 -22.27 43.05
C PRO A 4 56.15 -20.75 42.68
N MET A 5 55.08 -19.93 42.83
CA MET A 5 54.97 -18.52 43.30
C MET A 5 55.49 -17.30 42.48
N ASN A 6 54.57 -16.40 42.05
CA ASN A 6 54.30 -15.04 42.65
C ASN A 6 53.62 -14.04 41.67
N THR A 7 52.58 -13.34 42.15
CA THR A 7 51.98 -12.08 41.62
C THR A 7 52.69 -10.85 42.24
N PRO A 8 52.74 -9.62 41.64
CA PRO A 8 51.62 -8.65 41.73
C PRO A 8 51.51 -7.48 40.69
N LYS A 9 50.28 -6.89 40.62
CA LYS A 9 49.83 -5.47 40.47
C LYS A 9 50.27 -4.52 39.31
N HIS A 10 49.26 -3.80 38.77
CA HIS A 10 49.23 -2.69 37.78
C HIS A 10 50.05 -1.42 38.13
N PRO A 11 50.31 -0.51 37.15
CA PRO A 11 49.48 0.72 37.05
C PRO A 11 49.23 1.32 35.63
N HIS A 12 48.34 2.31 35.63
CA HIS A 12 47.79 3.23 34.62
C HIS A 12 48.76 3.94 33.64
N LEU A 13 48.28 4.37 32.45
CA LEU A 13 48.06 5.79 32.04
C LEU A 13 47.87 6.04 30.51
N ARG A 14 46.81 6.81 30.23
CA ARG A 14 46.61 7.89 29.22
C ARG A 14 46.54 7.60 27.71
N ARG A 15 45.31 7.74 27.21
CA ARG A 15 44.93 8.06 25.82
C ARG A 15 45.46 9.43 25.41
N ALA A 16 46.09 9.52 24.23
CA ALA A 16 46.30 10.76 23.51
C ALA A 16 45.25 10.89 22.41
N LEU A 17 44.50 11.99 22.46
CA LEU A 17 43.51 12.43 21.47
C LEU A 17 44.27 13.28 20.44
N VAL A 18 44.31 12.87 19.17
CA VAL A 18 44.79 13.72 18.06
C VAL A 18 43.57 14.09 17.22
N ALA A 19 43.19 15.35 17.30
CA ALA A 19 42.22 15.97 16.41
C ALA A 19 42.93 16.37 15.12
N LEU A 20 42.41 15.93 13.97
CA LEU A 20 42.71 16.50 12.66
C LEU A 20 41.46 17.20 12.15
N THR A 21 41.54 18.51 12.00
CA THR A 21 40.56 19.37 11.35
C THR A 21 40.62 19.17 9.83
N LEU A 22 39.48 18.87 9.21
CA LEU A 22 39.30 19.01 7.77
C LEU A 22 38.06 19.87 7.51
N SER A 23 38.29 21.08 7.00
CA SER A 23 37.28 22.03 6.56
C SER A 23 37.55 22.38 5.09
N ALA A 24 36.67 21.99 4.17
CA ALA A 24 36.36 22.74 2.94
C ALA A 24 35.29 22.04 2.07
N LEU A 25 34.21 22.79 1.82
CA LEU A 25 33.28 22.78 0.67
C LEU A 25 32.50 21.51 0.34
N PHE A 26 31.32 21.38 0.97
CA PHE A 26 30.12 20.84 0.31
C PHE A 26 29.08 21.96 0.22
N THR A 27 28.61 22.22 -1.00
CA THR A 27 27.47 23.09 -1.29
C THR A 27 26.22 22.50 -0.64
N THR A 28 25.59 23.27 0.25
CA THR A 28 24.44 22.90 1.06
C THR A 28 23.18 22.65 0.21
N VAL A 29 22.71 21.40 0.19
CA VAL A 29 21.34 21.04 -0.21
C VAL A 29 20.39 21.46 0.92
N PRO A 30 19.23 22.09 0.66
CA PRO A 30 18.35 22.56 1.73
C PRO A 30 17.76 21.39 2.53
N ALA A 31 18.05 21.34 3.83
CA ALA A 31 17.54 20.34 4.77
C ALA A 31 16.05 20.55 5.09
N ARG A 32 15.29 19.45 5.24
CA ARG A 32 13.83 19.46 5.50
C ARG A 32 13.50 19.76 6.98
N ALA A 33 12.50 20.61 7.19
CA ALA A 33 12.09 21.11 8.50
C ALA A 33 11.14 20.16 9.28
N ILE A 34 11.17 20.24 10.62
CA ILE A 34 10.38 19.46 11.59
C ILE A 34 9.04 20.16 11.88
N ASN A 35 7.91 19.43 11.83
CA ASN A 35 6.60 19.96 12.26
C ASN A 35 6.53 20.04 13.79
N ALA A 36 6.24 21.23 14.33
CA ALA A 36 6.07 21.49 15.75
C ALA A 36 4.65 21.17 16.27
N ILE A 37 3.71 20.81 15.39
CA ILE A 37 2.33 20.41 15.74
C ILE A 37 2.22 18.89 15.90
N VAL A 38 1.38 18.44 16.83
CA VAL A 38 1.03 17.03 17.06
C VAL A 38 -0.48 16.86 16.80
N ASN A 39 -0.90 15.70 16.32
CA ASN A 39 -2.27 15.51 15.81
C ASN A 39 -2.64 16.61 14.80
N ASP A 40 -1.75 16.83 13.83
CA ASP A 40 -1.89 17.83 12.77
C ASP A 40 -3.06 17.51 11.83
N ALA A 41 -3.52 16.26 11.81
CA ALA A 41 -4.52 15.76 10.88
C ALA A 41 -5.86 15.28 11.51
N PHE A 42 -6.07 15.50 12.82
CA PHE A 42 -7.31 15.16 13.54
C PHE A 42 -7.87 13.74 13.25
N THR A 43 -7.02 12.76 13.01
CA THR A 43 -7.41 11.48 12.38
C THR A 43 -8.21 10.55 13.28
N SER A 44 -8.04 10.65 14.59
CA SER A 44 -8.71 9.78 15.58
C SER A 44 -9.42 10.54 16.70
N ASP A 45 -8.88 11.71 17.08
CA ASP A 45 -9.43 12.53 18.15
C ASP A 45 -9.08 14.02 17.95
N THR A 46 -9.36 14.83 18.97
CA THR A 46 -9.03 16.26 19.00
C THR A 46 -7.84 16.57 19.89
N ALA A 47 -7.27 15.62 20.62
CA ALA A 47 -6.15 15.90 21.53
C ALA A 47 -4.83 15.97 20.74
N PRO A 48 -3.91 16.90 21.03
CA PRO A 48 -3.87 17.80 22.18
C PRO A 48 -4.46 19.20 21.90
N TRP A 49 -5.29 19.36 20.86
CA TRP A 49 -5.95 20.63 20.59
C TRP A 49 -6.97 20.98 21.66
N THR A 50 -7.00 22.25 22.05
CA THR A 50 -7.92 22.78 23.05
C THR A 50 -8.79 23.88 22.47
N LEU A 51 -10.05 23.93 22.92
CA LEU A 51 -10.99 24.97 22.52
C LEU A 51 -11.23 25.93 23.68
N GLN A 52 -10.68 27.15 23.58
CA GLN A 52 -10.86 28.21 24.56
C GLN A 52 -12.07 29.09 24.21
N ARG A 53 -12.81 29.51 25.25
CA ARG A 53 -14.01 30.35 25.14
C ARG A 53 -13.86 31.56 26.06
N ALA A 54 -14.24 32.75 25.60
CA ALA A 54 -14.22 33.93 26.45
C ALA A 54 -15.18 33.79 27.64
N SER A 55 -14.70 34.10 28.85
CA SER A 55 -15.49 34.02 30.08
C SER A 55 -16.55 35.13 30.14
N GLY A 56 -17.72 34.82 30.71
CA GLY A 56 -18.77 35.81 30.99
C GLY A 56 -19.71 36.17 29.84
N ILE A 57 -19.63 35.51 28.68
CA ILE A 57 -20.39 35.88 27.47
C ILE A 57 -21.26 34.74 26.90
N GLY A 58 -21.55 33.68 27.67
CA GLY A 58 -22.46 32.60 27.21
C GLY A 58 -22.06 31.92 25.89
N ILE A 59 -20.76 31.90 25.56
CA ILE A 59 -20.23 31.34 24.31
C ILE A 59 -20.54 29.84 24.22
N ASP A 60 -21.16 29.43 23.13
CA ASP A 60 -21.45 28.04 22.82
C ASP A 60 -20.65 27.60 21.59
N ALA A 61 -19.66 26.74 21.82
CA ALA A 61 -18.85 26.15 20.78
C ALA A 61 -18.31 24.78 21.22
N ASN A 62 -18.17 23.84 20.29
CA ASN A 62 -17.71 22.48 20.55
C ASN A 62 -16.72 22.03 19.48
N LEU A 63 -15.60 21.43 19.90
CA LEU A 63 -14.58 20.85 19.03
C LEU A 63 -14.79 19.34 18.95
N THR A 64 -14.89 18.83 17.73
CA THR A 64 -14.99 17.40 17.41
C THR A 64 -14.00 17.06 16.30
N SER A 65 -13.52 15.82 16.25
CA SER A 65 -12.96 15.28 15.02
C SER A 65 -14.10 14.70 14.18
N SER A 66 -14.15 15.02 12.89
CA SER A 66 -15.14 14.49 11.96
C SER A 66 -14.52 14.34 10.58
N LEU A 67 -14.46 13.11 10.05
CA LEU A 67 -13.91 12.80 8.73
C LEU A 67 -12.46 13.28 8.53
N GLY A 68 -11.63 13.26 9.59
CA GLY A 68 -10.25 13.74 9.55
C GLY A 68 -10.10 15.27 9.63
N TRP A 69 -11.15 16.01 9.96
CA TRP A 69 -11.08 17.46 10.18
C TRP A 69 -11.29 17.80 11.66
N GLY A 70 -10.51 18.76 12.15
CA GLY A 70 -10.82 19.50 13.36
C GLY A 70 -12.04 20.39 13.11
N ARG A 71 -13.22 19.96 13.57
CA ARG A 71 -14.51 20.64 13.38
C ARG A 71 -14.92 21.39 14.63
N VAL A 72 -14.98 22.71 14.55
CA VAL A 72 -15.53 23.57 15.61
C VAL A 72 -16.93 24.04 15.22
N MET A 73 -17.94 23.48 15.88
CA MET A 73 -19.33 23.93 15.77
C MET A 73 -19.53 25.12 16.71
N ILE A 74 -20.12 26.22 16.23
CA ILE A 74 -20.30 27.45 17.00
C ILE A 74 -21.79 27.79 17.07
N GLY A 75 -22.44 27.51 18.19
CA GLY A 75 -23.83 27.91 18.45
C GLY A 75 -23.94 29.41 18.71
N TYR A 76 -23.04 29.96 19.54
CA TYR A 76 -22.91 31.39 19.78
C TYR A 76 -21.44 31.78 19.94
N GLY A 77 -20.88 32.43 18.91
CA GLY A 77 -19.46 32.82 18.87
C GLY A 77 -19.14 34.20 19.46
N GLY A 78 -20.13 34.87 20.08
CA GLY A 78 -20.02 36.23 20.59
C GLY A 78 -19.76 37.29 19.51
N THR A 79 -19.33 38.49 19.91
CA THR A 79 -19.15 39.66 19.02
C THR A 79 -17.73 39.86 18.48
N SER A 80 -16.75 39.03 18.89
CA SER A 80 -15.34 39.15 18.49
C SER A 80 -14.77 37.80 18.05
N LYS A 81 -13.85 37.83 17.07
CA LYS A 81 -13.08 36.65 16.63
C LYS A 81 -12.39 35.95 17.80
N SER A 82 -11.91 36.70 18.78
CA SER A 82 -11.17 36.18 19.94
C SER A 82 -12.04 35.46 20.99
N HIS A 83 -13.37 35.46 20.84
CA HIS A 83 -14.27 34.81 21.79
C HIS A 83 -14.27 33.28 21.69
N VAL A 84 -13.84 32.73 20.56
CA VAL A 84 -13.64 31.29 20.34
C VAL A 84 -12.26 31.10 19.73
N ASN A 85 -11.38 30.36 20.43
CA ASN A 85 -10.01 30.08 19.97
C ASN A 85 -9.74 28.58 19.97
N LEU A 86 -9.29 28.04 18.83
CA LEU A 86 -8.76 26.68 18.73
C LEU A 86 -7.24 26.73 18.85
N GLU A 87 -6.66 26.00 19.80
CA GLU A 87 -5.28 26.20 20.24
C GLU A 87 -4.49 24.90 20.36
N HIS A 88 -3.20 24.96 20.03
CA HIS A 88 -2.25 23.86 20.19
C HIS A 88 -0.89 24.39 20.64
N THR A 89 -0.37 23.87 21.74
CA THR A 89 0.98 24.20 22.23
C THR A 89 2.05 23.51 21.39
N LEU A 90 2.99 24.28 20.84
CA LEU A 90 4.05 23.75 19.99
C LEU A 90 4.95 22.77 20.75
N SER A 91 5.29 21.67 20.11
CA SER A 91 6.23 20.67 20.65
C SER A 91 7.70 21.12 20.62
N GLN A 92 8.00 22.28 20.01
CA GLN A 92 9.33 22.85 19.88
C GLN A 92 9.29 24.36 20.15
N PRO A 93 10.37 24.95 20.71
CA PRO A 93 10.43 26.39 20.95
C PRO A 93 10.49 27.21 19.66
N LEU A 94 9.99 28.45 19.73
CA LEU A 94 10.32 29.47 18.76
C LEU A 94 11.70 30.06 19.10
N VAL A 95 12.65 29.99 18.16
CA VAL A 95 14.04 30.41 18.38
C VAL A 95 14.27 31.80 17.80
N THR A 96 14.95 32.66 18.55
CA THR A 96 15.30 34.02 18.13
C THR A 96 15.96 34.05 16.76
N ASN A 97 15.53 34.99 15.92
CA ASN A 97 15.91 35.24 14.53
C ASN A 97 15.71 34.07 13.56
N ALA A 98 14.90 33.07 13.92
CA ALA A 98 14.55 31.99 13.00
C ALA A 98 13.29 32.30 12.21
N TYR A 99 13.25 31.82 10.96
CA TYR A 99 12.04 31.81 10.15
C TYR A 99 11.25 30.54 10.40
N TYR A 100 9.93 30.65 10.30
CA TYR A 100 8.97 29.58 10.45
C TYR A 100 7.96 29.63 9.31
N THR A 101 7.48 28.48 8.87
CA THR A 101 6.33 28.35 7.99
C THR A 101 5.19 27.68 8.74
N ILE A 102 4.05 28.36 8.78
CA ILE A 102 2.78 27.85 9.28
C ILE A 102 1.93 27.50 8.05
N SER A 103 1.51 26.25 7.89
CA SER A 103 0.60 25.85 6.82
C SER A 103 -0.55 25.00 7.34
N PHE A 104 -1.72 25.09 6.72
CA PHE A 104 -2.91 24.34 7.12
C PHE A 104 -3.96 24.37 6.00
N ASP A 105 -4.85 23.39 5.98
CA ASP A 105 -6.07 23.41 5.19
C ASP A 105 -7.23 23.88 6.06
N ALA A 106 -8.05 24.82 5.57
CA ALA A 106 -9.20 25.28 6.32
C ALA A 106 -10.36 25.74 5.43
N TYR A 107 -11.58 25.65 5.97
CA TYR A 107 -12.79 26.25 5.42
C TYR A 107 -13.83 26.52 6.50
N SER A 108 -14.92 27.19 6.12
CA SER A 108 -16.01 27.53 7.03
C SER A 108 -17.35 27.33 6.34
N SER A 109 -18.40 27.01 7.11
CA SER A 109 -19.77 26.90 6.56
C SER A 109 -20.28 28.17 5.86
N VAL A 110 -19.65 29.32 6.08
CA VAL A 110 -19.87 30.57 5.34
C VAL A 110 -18.52 31.27 5.06
N ASN A 111 -18.48 32.16 4.08
CA ASN A 111 -17.33 33.02 3.87
C ASN A 111 -17.11 33.92 5.10
N LYS A 112 -15.92 33.86 5.71
CA LYS A 112 -15.57 34.66 6.90
C LYS A 112 -14.07 34.88 6.99
N SER A 113 -13.65 35.85 7.80
CA SER A 113 -12.25 36.00 8.18
C SER A 113 -11.99 35.42 9.56
N ILE A 114 -10.83 34.79 9.71
CA ILE A 114 -10.27 34.33 10.99
C ILE A 114 -8.90 34.98 11.22
N ASP A 115 -8.38 34.89 12.43
CA ASP A 115 -6.98 35.25 12.71
C ASP A 115 -6.17 34.02 13.11
N VAL A 116 -4.95 33.89 12.60
CA VAL A 116 -3.99 32.84 12.95
C VAL A 116 -2.81 33.46 13.68
N LEU A 117 -2.48 32.97 14.87
CA LEU A 117 -1.50 33.60 15.76
C LEU A 117 -0.52 32.58 16.32
N LEU A 118 0.73 33.03 16.48
CA LEU A 118 1.67 32.45 17.44
C LEU A 118 1.68 33.35 18.67
N ARG A 119 1.46 32.79 19.86
CA ARG A 119 1.44 33.53 21.13
C ARG A 119 2.10 32.72 22.23
N ASN A 120 2.53 33.36 23.31
CA ASN A 120 2.91 32.64 24.52
C ASN A 120 1.71 32.43 25.47
N THR A 121 1.91 31.63 26.51
CA THR A 121 0.88 31.36 27.53
C THR A 121 0.44 32.60 28.32
N SER A 122 1.27 33.66 28.33
CA SER A 122 0.97 34.97 28.91
C SER A 122 0.22 35.93 27.96
N ALA A 123 -0.29 35.43 26.83
CA ALA A 123 -1.03 36.19 25.81
C ALA A 123 -0.24 37.33 25.12
N ILE A 124 1.09 37.27 25.14
CA ILE A 124 1.95 38.11 24.31
C ILE A 124 1.93 37.56 22.88
N TYR A 125 1.54 38.39 21.93
CA TYR A 125 1.46 38.02 20.52
C TYR A 125 2.84 38.08 19.87
N HIS A 126 3.26 36.96 19.28
CA HIS A 126 4.47 36.90 18.46
C HIS A 126 4.18 37.20 16.99
N SER A 127 2.98 36.84 16.52
CA SER A 127 2.45 37.21 15.20
C SER A 127 0.92 37.07 15.13
N SER A 128 0.29 37.75 14.17
CA SER A 128 -1.15 37.66 13.89
C SER A 128 -1.40 37.87 12.40
N TYR A 129 -2.13 36.94 11.78
CA TYR A 129 -2.42 36.95 10.34
C TYR A 129 -3.91 36.80 10.10
N GLY A 130 -4.51 37.73 9.34
CA GLY A 130 -5.90 37.62 8.90
C GLY A 130 -6.01 36.68 7.71
N VAL A 131 -6.87 35.67 7.80
CA VAL A 131 -7.11 34.69 6.75
C VAL A 131 -8.58 34.72 6.35
N ALA A 132 -8.85 34.82 5.05
CA ALA A 132 -10.20 34.75 4.51
C ALA A 132 -10.53 33.30 4.14
N LEU A 133 -11.54 32.74 4.80
CA LEU A 133 -12.06 31.41 4.53
C LEU A 133 -13.25 31.50 3.57
N THR A 134 -13.34 30.49 2.71
CA THR A 134 -14.53 30.25 1.88
C THR A 134 -15.28 29.01 2.37
N THR A 135 -16.35 28.65 1.68
CA THR A 135 -17.08 27.39 1.90
C THR A 135 -16.38 26.15 1.34
N ALA A 136 -15.28 26.31 0.62
CA ALA A 136 -14.49 25.22 0.07
C ALA A 136 -13.15 25.07 0.83
N PRO A 137 -12.71 23.83 1.12
CA PRO A 137 -11.36 23.56 1.64
C PRO A 137 -10.29 24.29 0.84
N THR A 138 -9.47 25.08 1.53
CA THR A 138 -8.39 25.86 0.91
C THR A 138 -7.11 25.69 1.72
N HIS A 139 -5.98 25.51 1.03
CA HIS A 139 -4.66 25.44 1.65
C HIS A 139 -4.09 26.85 1.90
N PHE A 140 -3.56 27.09 3.09
CA PHE A 140 -2.92 28.33 3.49
C PHE A 140 -1.47 28.07 3.91
N SER A 141 -0.58 29.01 3.60
CA SER A 141 0.82 28.98 4.01
C SER A 141 1.33 30.38 4.33
N ILE A 142 1.92 30.54 5.51
CA ILE A 142 2.31 31.81 6.11
C ILE A 142 3.76 31.70 6.57
N THR A 143 4.59 32.66 6.19
CA THR A 143 5.97 32.77 6.67
C THR A 143 6.06 33.80 7.80
N TYR A 144 6.76 33.43 8.86
CA TYR A 144 6.96 34.22 10.07
C TYR A 144 8.44 34.26 10.45
N GLN A 145 8.97 35.42 10.83
CA GLN A 145 10.30 35.52 11.45
C GLN A 145 10.14 35.80 12.95
N HIS A 146 10.70 34.95 13.80
CA HIS A 146 10.68 35.14 15.24
C HIS A 146 11.83 36.03 15.70
N THR A 147 11.60 37.32 15.92
CA THR A 147 12.65 38.27 16.33
C THR A 147 12.81 38.41 17.85
N ALA A 148 11.86 37.89 18.64
CA ALA A 148 11.89 37.93 20.10
C ALA A 148 12.88 36.90 20.68
N ALA A 149 13.12 36.98 22.00
CA ALA A 149 13.89 35.97 22.74
C ALA A 149 13.27 34.56 22.58
N THR A 150 14.10 33.53 22.49
CA THR A 150 13.67 32.14 22.29
C THR A 150 12.63 31.77 23.34
N THR A 151 11.45 31.34 22.88
CA THR A 151 10.26 31.12 23.71
C THR A 151 9.84 29.66 23.64
N THR A 152 9.68 29.00 24.80
CA THR A 152 9.38 27.56 24.92
C THR A 152 7.90 27.25 25.13
N ASP A 153 7.10 28.23 25.50
CA ASP A 153 5.68 28.10 25.87
C ASP A 153 4.77 28.74 24.81
N VAL A 154 4.91 28.29 23.56
CA VAL A 154 4.23 28.90 22.42
C VAL A 154 3.01 28.09 22.00
N ASP A 155 1.88 28.77 21.82
CA ASP A 155 0.67 28.23 21.21
C ASP A 155 0.50 28.74 19.77
N LEU A 156 0.06 27.85 18.89
CA LEU A 156 -0.65 28.21 17.67
C LEU A 156 -2.14 28.38 18.00
N SER A 157 -2.74 29.50 17.62
CA SER A 157 -4.14 29.84 17.92
C SER A 157 -4.90 30.29 16.67
N PHE A 158 -6.08 29.71 16.44
CA PHE A 158 -7.04 30.13 15.42
C PHE A 158 -8.21 30.85 16.09
N ARG A 159 -8.38 32.15 15.83
CA ARG A 159 -9.48 32.97 16.34
C ARG A 159 -10.65 32.95 15.38
N ILE A 160 -11.73 32.31 15.80
CA ILE A 160 -12.82 31.90 14.92
C ILE A 160 -14.20 32.36 15.41
N GLY A 161 -14.27 33.13 16.51
CA GLY A 161 -15.51 33.71 17.03
C GLY A 161 -16.12 34.82 16.16
N GLY A 162 -17.07 35.57 16.73
CA GLY A 162 -17.72 36.71 16.07
C GLY A 162 -18.92 36.37 15.19
N ASN A 163 -19.19 35.08 14.96
CA ASN A 163 -20.40 34.58 14.30
C ASN A 163 -20.68 33.11 14.69
N THR A 164 -21.69 32.49 14.10
CA THR A 164 -22.14 31.11 14.38
C THR A 164 -21.68 30.09 13.32
N ALA A 165 -20.74 30.45 12.47
CA ALA A 165 -20.31 29.58 11.38
C ALA A 165 -19.38 28.47 11.89
N THR A 166 -19.68 27.21 11.52
CA THR A 166 -18.80 26.07 11.74
C THR A 166 -17.48 26.27 11.01
N PHE A 167 -16.37 26.02 11.72
CA PHE A 167 -15.01 26.10 11.23
C PHE A 167 -14.39 24.71 11.12
N TYR A 168 -13.60 24.48 10.08
CA TYR A 168 -12.91 23.24 9.81
C TYR A 168 -11.42 23.52 9.54
N VAL A 169 -10.54 22.71 10.14
CA VAL A 169 -9.10 22.77 9.92
C VAL A 169 -8.47 21.39 9.87
N ASP A 170 -7.46 21.22 9.03
CA ASP A 170 -6.69 19.98 8.86
C ASP A 170 -5.25 20.28 8.39
N ASN A 171 -4.37 19.27 8.41
CA ASN A 171 -2.98 19.30 7.93
C ASN A 171 -2.16 20.47 8.49
N VAL A 172 -2.26 20.72 9.80
CA VAL A 172 -1.64 21.90 10.43
C VAL A 172 -0.15 21.65 10.71
N VAL A 173 0.70 22.46 10.09
CA VAL A 173 2.15 22.35 10.17
C VAL A 173 2.76 23.67 10.62
N VAL A 174 3.68 23.61 11.59
CA VAL A 174 4.55 24.73 11.97
C VAL A 174 5.99 24.26 11.89
N THR A 175 6.79 24.81 10.98
CA THR A 175 8.14 24.32 10.70
C THR A 175 9.17 25.43 10.80
N ARG A 176 10.29 25.22 11.52
CA ARG A 176 11.43 26.15 11.52
C ARG A 176 12.23 26.00 10.24
N GLN A 177 12.40 27.08 9.49
CA GLN A 177 13.30 27.13 8.33
C GLN A 177 14.75 27.04 8.80
N GLY A 178 15.52 26.11 8.24
CA GLY A 178 16.96 25.99 8.45
C GLY A 178 17.40 25.25 9.72
N GLN A 179 16.54 24.51 10.43
CA GLN A 179 17.00 23.69 11.56
C GLN A 179 17.54 22.32 11.10
N THR A 180 18.78 22.00 11.50
CA THR A 180 19.37 20.68 11.41
C THR A 180 18.93 19.83 12.61
N SER A 181 18.47 18.60 12.39
CA SER A 181 18.22 17.68 13.50
C SER A 181 19.55 17.16 14.06
N SER A 182 19.94 17.62 15.25
CA SER A 182 20.69 16.74 16.15
C SER A 182 19.82 15.50 16.39
N LEU A 183 20.37 14.29 16.24
CA LEU A 183 19.70 13.02 16.52
C LEU A 183 18.74 13.15 17.71
N MET A 184 17.44 13.28 17.44
CA MET A 184 16.44 12.70 18.33
C MET A 184 16.30 11.25 17.87
N THR A 185 17.07 10.37 18.50
CA THR A 185 16.52 9.07 18.84
C THR A 185 15.21 9.35 19.56
N ARG A 186 14.07 9.32 18.83
CA ARG A 186 12.82 8.94 19.50
C ARG A 186 13.15 7.56 20.01
N THR A 187 13.39 7.48 21.31
CA THR A 187 13.49 6.20 22.00
C THR A 187 12.32 5.38 21.49
N SER A 188 12.60 4.18 20.97
CA SER A 188 11.58 3.14 20.90
C SER A 188 10.74 3.26 22.18
N PRO A 189 9.41 3.15 22.12
CA PRO A 189 8.62 3.06 23.33
C PRO A 189 9.34 2.07 24.26
N THR A 190 9.94 2.57 25.35
CA THR A 190 10.71 1.74 26.28
C THR A 190 9.79 0.83 27.07
N ALA A 191 8.49 1.08 26.97
CA ALA A 191 7.46 0.09 27.21
C ALA A 191 7.24 -0.71 25.90
N PRO A 192 7.59 -2.02 25.84
CA PRO A 192 7.05 -2.89 24.82
C PRO A 192 5.53 -2.79 24.93
N TRP A 193 4.87 -2.22 23.92
CA TRP A 193 3.44 -2.45 23.78
C TRP A 193 3.29 -3.95 23.57
N THR A 194 2.67 -4.59 24.55
CA THR A 194 2.24 -5.97 24.41
C THR A 194 1.12 -5.94 23.39
N PHE A 195 1.37 -6.52 22.21
CA PHE A 195 0.27 -6.89 21.33
C PHE A 195 -0.79 -7.59 22.19
N PRO A 196 -2.09 -7.28 22.01
CA PRO A 196 -3.12 -8.00 22.72
C PRO A 196 -2.82 -9.49 22.58
N SER A 197 -2.66 -10.15 23.72
CA SER A 197 -2.33 -11.57 23.74
C SER A 197 -3.57 -12.33 23.32
N VAL A 198 -3.67 -12.56 22.02
CA VAL A 198 -4.69 -13.42 21.43
C VAL A 198 -4.41 -14.83 21.90
N SER A 199 -5.32 -15.37 22.71
CA SER A 199 -5.19 -16.73 23.26
C SER A 199 -5.73 -17.75 22.26
N VAL A 200 -4.83 -18.40 21.53
CA VAL A 200 -5.17 -19.44 20.55
C VAL A 200 -5.30 -20.80 21.22
N ASN A 201 -6.29 -21.62 20.81
CA ASN A 201 -6.40 -23.02 21.23
C ASN A 201 -5.99 -23.94 20.07
N ILE A 202 -4.72 -24.37 20.03
CA ILE A 202 -4.11 -24.99 18.84
C ILE A 202 -4.51 -26.46 18.65
N ASN A 203 -5.04 -27.14 19.68
CA ASN A 203 -5.09 -28.61 19.69
C ASN A 203 -6.48 -29.26 19.58
N GLY A 204 -7.57 -28.50 19.35
CA GLY A 204 -8.89 -29.07 19.05
C GLY A 204 -9.39 -30.18 20.00
N THR A 205 -8.90 -30.25 21.24
CA THR A 205 -9.24 -31.27 22.23
C THR A 205 -9.64 -30.61 23.55
N SER A 206 -10.58 -31.25 24.24
CA SER A 206 -11.34 -30.72 25.37
C SER A 206 -10.58 -30.73 26.72
N ASN A 207 -9.26 -30.44 26.76
CA ASN A 207 -8.50 -30.20 28.01
C ASN A 207 -7.01 -29.84 27.78
N PRO A 208 -6.36 -29.14 28.73
CA PRO A 208 -6.45 -27.70 28.95
C PRO A 208 -5.69 -26.88 27.88
N VAL A 209 -6.13 -25.64 27.72
CA VAL A 209 -5.73 -24.62 26.73
C VAL A 209 -4.21 -24.43 26.66
N GLN A 210 -3.58 -24.74 25.51
CA GLN A 210 -2.26 -24.21 25.18
C GLN A 210 -2.43 -22.85 24.49
N THR A 211 -2.42 -21.77 25.28
CA THR A 211 -2.31 -20.40 24.76
C THR A 211 -0.91 -20.19 24.19
N LYS A 212 -0.77 -20.02 22.87
CA LYS A 212 0.46 -19.42 22.31
C LYS A 212 0.27 -17.91 22.20
N PRO A 213 1.11 -17.09 22.86
CA PRO A 213 1.12 -15.65 22.60
C PRO A 213 1.48 -15.41 21.13
N PHE A 214 0.66 -14.59 20.46
CA PHE A 214 0.91 -14.16 19.09
C PHE A 214 2.13 -13.23 19.04
N LYS A 215 3.05 -13.53 18.12
CA LYS A 215 4.22 -12.71 17.83
C LYS A 215 3.96 -11.86 16.60
N ALA A 216 3.28 -10.73 16.80
CA ALA A 216 3.05 -9.78 15.71
C ALA A 216 4.36 -9.12 15.22
N ASP A 217 5.46 -9.24 15.97
CA ASP A 217 6.82 -8.90 15.51
C ASP A 217 7.31 -9.79 14.37
N ALA A 218 6.74 -11.00 14.18
CA ALA A 218 7.08 -11.85 13.05
C ALA A 218 6.48 -11.36 11.72
N PHE A 219 5.46 -10.50 11.75
CA PHE A 219 4.77 -9.97 10.58
C PHE A 219 4.80 -8.45 10.59
N ASP A 220 5.57 -7.84 9.70
CA ASP A 220 5.66 -6.37 9.65
C ASP A 220 5.19 -5.82 8.31
N PHE A 221 3.92 -5.41 8.26
CA PHE A 221 3.33 -4.78 7.09
C PHE A 221 3.66 -3.29 6.98
N SER A 222 4.27 -2.69 8.00
CA SER A 222 4.51 -1.24 8.01
C SER A 222 5.34 -0.79 6.81
N TYR A 223 6.18 -1.66 6.26
CA TYR A 223 7.06 -1.37 5.12
C TYR A 223 6.34 -1.31 3.76
N ALA A 224 5.04 -1.60 3.70
CA ALA A 224 4.29 -1.53 2.46
C ALA A 224 4.10 -0.07 2.01
N GLY A 225 4.40 0.18 0.73
CA GLY A 225 4.11 1.44 0.04
C GLY A 225 5.33 2.28 -0.32
N TYR A 226 5.04 3.40 -0.97
CA TYR A 226 5.98 4.45 -1.35
C TYR A 226 6.81 4.92 -0.15
N ASN A 227 8.13 4.92 -0.30
CA ASN A 227 9.11 5.15 0.76
C ASN A 227 8.79 4.34 2.03
N TYR A 228 8.59 3.03 1.88
CA TYR A 228 8.27 2.12 2.98
C TYR A 228 6.98 2.50 3.73
N GLY A 229 6.00 3.09 3.02
CA GLY A 229 4.74 3.59 3.60
C GLY A 229 4.85 4.96 4.29
N GLU A 230 6.03 5.60 4.32
CA GLU A 230 6.25 6.82 5.11
C GLU A 230 5.81 8.11 4.45
N ARG A 231 5.43 8.05 3.17
CA ARG A 231 5.14 9.22 2.37
C ARG A 231 3.88 8.99 1.56
N GLU A 232 3.03 10.01 1.57
CA GLU A 232 1.82 10.10 0.75
C GLU A 232 1.88 11.27 -0.24
N ILE A 233 3.06 11.84 -0.41
CA ILE A 233 3.37 12.91 -1.37
C ILE A 233 4.68 12.53 -2.04
N PHE A 234 4.80 12.86 -3.33
CA PHE A 234 6.06 12.70 -4.02
C PHE A 234 7.18 13.47 -3.31
N VAL A 235 8.34 12.83 -3.17
CA VAL A 235 9.55 13.42 -2.59
C VAL A 235 10.70 13.25 -3.57
N GLY A 236 11.58 14.24 -3.64
CA GLY A 236 12.77 14.18 -4.51
C GLY A 236 12.47 14.23 -6.01
N ILE A 237 11.28 14.69 -6.42
CA ILE A 237 11.00 15.00 -7.82
C ILE A 237 11.63 16.36 -8.16
N PRO A 238 12.51 16.43 -9.17
CA PRO A 238 13.12 17.70 -9.58
C PRO A 238 12.10 18.74 -10.02
N THR A 239 12.41 19.99 -9.72
CA THR A 239 11.56 21.16 -9.95
C THR A 239 12.19 22.10 -10.96
N ALA A 240 11.46 23.14 -11.36
CA ALA A 240 12.00 24.19 -12.24
C ALA A 240 13.19 24.95 -11.64
N ALA A 241 13.37 24.90 -10.31
CA ALA A 241 14.54 25.48 -9.64
C ALA A 241 15.82 24.65 -9.86
N ASP A 242 15.69 23.32 -10.00
CA ASP A 242 16.80 22.42 -10.29
C ASP A 242 17.19 22.52 -11.77
N ASN A 243 16.19 22.54 -12.64
CA ASN A 243 16.32 22.81 -14.06
C ASN A 243 14.94 23.22 -14.61
N PRO A 244 14.79 24.34 -15.34
CA PRO A 244 13.49 24.75 -15.91
C PRO A 244 12.83 23.66 -16.76
N ALA A 245 13.62 22.81 -17.43
CA ALA A 245 13.12 21.70 -18.23
C ALA A 245 12.52 20.54 -17.40
N CYS A 246 12.75 20.50 -16.08
CA CYS A 246 12.11 19.53 -15.17
C CYS A 246 10.61 19.79 -14.99
N VAL A 247 10.07 20.90 -15.50
CA VAL A 247 8.62 21.12 -15.53
C VAL A 247 8.18 21.35 -16.97
N GLN A 248 7.33 20.46 -17.45
CA GLN A 248 6.67 20.58 -18.74
C GLN A 248 5.19 20.78 -18.51
N THR A 249 4.58 21.78 -19.15
CA THR A 249 3.13 22.02 -19.04
C THR A 249 2.51 21.84 -20.40
N ILE A 250 1.52 20.94 -20.48
CA ILE A 250 0.78 20.70 -21.72
C ILE A 250 -0.06 21.93 -22.06
N VAL A 251 0.13 22.44 -23.28
CA VAL A 251 -0.71 23.50 -23.86
C VAL A 251 -1.52 22.89 -25.00
N ALA A 252 -2.82 22.76 -24.77
CA ALA A 252 -3.78 22.21 -25.72
C ALA A 252 -5.19 22.73 -25.42
N ALA A 253 -6.02 22.85 -26.46
CA ALA A 253 -7.45 23.10 -26.29
C ALA A 253 -8.14 21.85 -25.72
N GLN A 254 -9.28 22.03 -25.07
CA GLN A 254 -10.10 20.88 -24.64
C GLN A 254 -10.55 20.05 -25.85
N ASN A 255 -10.87 18.78 -25.62
CA ASN A 255 -11.30 17.80 -26.61
C ASN A 255 -10.28 17.53 -27.72
N THR A 256 -9.00 17.83 -27.48
CA THR A 256 -7.91 17.46 -28.39
C THR A 256 -7.21 16.20 -27.90
N ASP A 257 -6.74 15.36 -28.82
CA ASP A 257 -5.83 14.27 -28.46
C ASP A 257 -4.46 14.86 -28.07
N ILE A 258 -4.05 14.62 -26.83
CA ILE A 258 -2.79 15.13 -26.27
C ILE A 258 -1.73 14.04 -26.11
N THR A 259 -1.92 12.84 -26.68
CA THR A 259 -1.00 11.71 -26.56
C THR A 259 0.41 12.09 -26.94
N GLN A 260 0.59 12.67 -28.14
CA GLN A 260 1.91 13.06 -28.60
C GLN A 260 2.49 14.19 -27.75
N LYS A 261 1.66 15.13 -27.27
CA LYS A 261 2.13 16.21 -26.39
C LYS A 261 2.65 15.68 -25.06
N ILE A 262 2.02 14.65 -24.49
CA ILE A 262 2.50 14.00 -23.27
C ILE A 262 3.81 13.26 -23.56
N ILE A 263 3.91 12.54 -24.67
CA ILE A 263 5.15 11.85 -25.09
C ILE A 263 6.29 12.86 -25.25
N ASP A 264 6.06 13.95 -25.97
CA ASP A 264 7.05 15.00 -26.21
C ASP A 264 7.45 15.70 -24.91
N ALA A 265 6.51 15.94 -23.99
CA ALA A 265 6.80 16.49 -22.67
C ALA A 265 7.67 15.53 -21.83
N ILE A 266 7.35 14.23 -21.80
CA ILE A 266 8.20 13.24 -21.11
C ILE A 266 9.60 13.19 -21.75
N ALA A 267 9.68 13.25 -23.09
CA ALA A 267 10.94 13.28 -23.82
C ALA A 267 11.79 14.52 -23.48
N ALA A 268 11.15 15.68 -23.32
CA ALA A 268 11.79 16.95 -22.97
C ALA A 268 12.31 17.04 -21.53
N LEU A 269 11.82 16.20 -20.60
CA LEU A 269 12.39 16.12 -19.25
C LEU A 269 13.88 15.71 -19.29
N PRO A 270 14.76 16.31 -18.46
CA PRO A 270 16.18 15.92 -18.43
C PRO A 270 16.37 14.43 -18.14
N ALA A 271 17.19 13.76 -18.95
CA ALA A 271 17.32 12.29 -18.92
C ALA A 271 17.81 11.74 -17.56
N THR A 272 18.66 12.47 -16.86
CA THR A 272 19.25 12.05 -15.57
C THR A 272 18.45 12.52 -14.36
N LEU A 273 17.68 13.61 -14.49
CA LEU A 273 16.94 14.19 -13.37
C LEU A 273 15.48 13.71 -13.37
N GLY A 274 14.79 13.72 -14.51
CA GLY A 274 13.34 13.57 -14.57
C GLY A 274 12.61 14.88 -14.35
N GLY A 275 11.40 14.83 -13.79
CA GLY A 275 10.58 16.01 -13.50
C GLY A 275 9.08 15.76 -13.61
N THR A 276 8.31 16.83 -13.74
CA THR A 276 6.84 16.81 -13.76
C THR A 276 6.29 17.22 -15.12
N VAL A 277 5.37 16.42 -15.66
CA VAL A 277 4.50 16.81 -16.77
C VAL A 277 3.14 17.24 -16.20
N ASN A 278 2.88 18.55 -16.21
CA ASN A 278 1.62 19.14 -15.77
C ASN A 278 0.60 19.15 -16.91
N ILE A 279 -0.58 18.63 -16.65
CA ILE A 279 -1.74 18.68 -17.53
C ILE A 279 -2.77 19.62 -16.86
N PRO A 280 -3.14 20.74 -17.50
CA PRO A 280 -4.14 21.65 -16.95
C PRO A 280 -5.51 20.99 -16.73
N ALA A 281 -6.41 21.70 -16.03
CA ALA A 281 -7.80 21.30 -15.95
C ALA A 281 -8.44 21.32 -17.35
N GLY A 282 -9.24 20.31 -17.66
CA GLY A 282 -9.87 20.15 -18.96
C GLY A 282 -10.15 18.70 -19.32
N ASN A 283 -10.94 18.54 -20.38
CA ASN A 283 -11.19 17.25 -21.02
C ASN A 283 -10.24 17.11 -22.22
N TYR A 284 -9.48 16.03 -22.28
CA TYR A 284 -8.56 15.74 -23.39
C TYR A 284 -8.76 14.30 -23.86
N PHE A 285 -8.38 14.00 -25.10
CA PHE A 285 -8.31 12.63 -25.59
C PHE A 285 -6.89 12.08 -25.50
N ILE A 286 -6.77 10.76 -25.37
CA ILE A 286 -5.49 10.04 -25.49
C ILE A 286 -5.68 8.70 -26.22
N GLY A 287 -4.66 8.24 -26.94
CA GLY A 287 -4.63 6.94 -27.60
C GLY A 287 -5.26 6.90 -28.99
N GLU A 288 -5.58 8.04 -29.62
CA GLU A 288 -6.11 8.06 -30.98
C GLU A 288 -5.17 7.32 -31.96
N ASN A 289 -5.74 6.36 -32.67
CA ASN A 289 -5.06 5.45 -33.61
C ASN A 289 -3.78 4.77 -33.06
N LYS A 290 -3.68 4.56 -31.74
CA LYS A 290 -2.54 3.88 -31.10
C LYS A 290 -2.81 2.39 -30.84
N ILE A 291 -1.75 1.60 -30.97
CA ILE A 291 -1.73 0.17 -30.65
C ILE A 291 -0.59 -0.11 -29.65
N GLY A 292 -0.86 -0.85 -28.58
CA GLY A 292 0.11 -1.19 -27.55
C GLY A 292 0.21 -0.14 -26.45
N ASP A 293 1.44 0.24 -26.08
CA ASP A 293 1.68 1.28 -25.08
C ASP A 293 1.49 2.66 -25.71
N ALA A 294 0.40 3.37 -25.38
CA ALA A 294 0.18 4.70 -25.95
C ALA A 294 1.16 5.73 -25.38
N ILE A 295 1.42 5.66 -24.07
CA ILE A 295 2.37 6.54 -23.36
C ILE A 295 3.27 5.65 -22.50
N VAL A 296 4.58 5.77 -22.70
CA VAL A 296 5.60 5.03 -21.92
C VAL A 296 6.39 6.00 -21.04
N VAL A 297 6.43 5.71 -19.75
CA VAL A 297 7.30 6.39 -18.77
C VAL A 297 8.47 5.46 -18.43
N SER A 298 9.62 5.74 -19.04
CA SER A 298 10.86 4.97 -18.88
C SER A 298 12.00 5.75 -18.18
N LYS A 299 11.72 6.96 -17.70
CA LYS A 299 12.69 7.78 -16.93
C LYS A 299 12.37 7.72 -15.44
N ASN A 300 13.40 7.88 -14.62
CA ASN A 300 13.25 8.02 -13.17
C ASN A 300 12.72 9.41 -12.79
N ASN A 301 12.12 9.53 -11.60
CA ASN A 301 11.61 10.77 -11.04
C ASN A 301 10.60 11.49 -11.96
N VAL A 302 9.75 10.73 -12.65
CA VAL A 302 8.74 11.30 -13.55
C VAL A 302 7.35 11.21 -12.94
N VAL A 303 6.70 12.38 -12.84
CA VAL A 303 5.29 12.48 -12.43
C VAL A 303 4.48 13.07 -13.56
N ILE A 304 3.40 12.40 -13.95
CA ILE A 304 2.34 13.03 -14.76
C ILE A 304 1.28 13.51 -13.78
N LYS A 305 1.06 14.82 -13.76
CA LYS A 305 0.22 15.51 -12.77
C LYS A 305 -0.89 16.29 -13.45
N GLY A 306 -2.14 16.04 -13.06
CA GLY A 306 -3.27 16.87 -13.44
C GLY A 306 -3.55 18.00 -12.44
N ALA A 307 -4.62 18.74 -12.68
CA ALA A 307 -5.09 19.81 -11.80
C ALA A 307 -5.99 19.32 -10.65
N GLY A 308 -6.39 18.05 -10.66
CA GLY A 308 -7.29 17.44 -9.69
C GLY A 308 -8.04 16.25 -10.28
N MET A 309 -8.35 15.26 -9.43
CA MET A 309 -9.27 14.19 -9.78
C MET A 309 -10.64 14.79 -10.16
N GLY A 310 -11.14 14.45 -11.34
CA GLY A 310 -12.35 15.03 -11.93
C GLY A 310 -12.18 16.41 -12.57
N LEU A 311 -11.01 17.06 -12.45
CA LEU A 311 -10.71 18.36 -13.08
C LEU A 311 -9.87 18.20 -14.35
N THR A 312 -8.92 17.26 -14.36
CA THR A 312 -8.19 16.84 -15.56
C THR A 312 -8.67 15.46 -15.95
N ILE A 313 -9.36 15.36 -17.10
CA ILE A 313 -9.95 14.12 -17.59
C ILE A 313 -9.28 13.72 -18.90
N LEU A 314 -8.69 12.52 -18.92
CA LEU A 314 -8.08 11.88 -20.07
C LEU A 314 -9.03 10.83 -20.64
N ASN A 315 -9.74 11.18 -21.69
CA ASN A 315 -10.65 10.31 -22.41
C ASN A 315 -9.85 9.36 -23.31
N VAL A 316 -9.85 8.08 -23.00
CA VAL A 316 -9.21 7.07 -23.84
C VAL A 316 -10.02 6.93 -25.12
N HIS A 317 -9.37 7.21 -26.25
CA HIS A 317 -10.00 7.22 -27.56
C HIS A 317 -10.47 5.81 -27.95
N PRO A 318 -11.67 5.63 -28.55
CA PRO A 318 -12.21 4.31 -28.91
C PRO A 318 -11.31 3.47 -29.84
N THR A 319 -10.49 4.13 -30.66
CA THR A 319 -9.54 3.49 -31.59
C THR A 319 -8.24 3.03 -30.92
N TYR A 320 -8.05 3.26 -29.62
CA TYR A 320 -6.89 2.73 -28.91
C TYR A 320 -7.02 1.22 -28.76
N HIS A 321 -5.95 0.46 -28.99
CA HIS A 321 -5.94 -0.99 -28.79
C HIS A 321 -4.69 -1.44 -28.02
N SER A 322 -4.80 -2.35 -27.05
CA SER A 322 -3.63 -2.84 -26.32
C SER A 322 -2.77 -3.87 -27.10
N ALA A 323 -3.25 -4.41 -28.23
CA ALA A 323 -2.51 -5.37 -29.04
C ALA A 323 -2.85 -5.28 -30.54
N ALA A 324 -1.88 -5.68 -31.39
CA ALA A 324 -1.93 -5.54 -32.85
C ALA A 324 -2.78 -6.60 -33.58
N LEU A 325 -3.02 -7.77 -32.97
CA LEU A 325 -3.79 -8.84 -33.58
C LEU A 325 -5.21 -8.92 -32.99
N VAL A 326 -6.15 -8.60 -33.86
CA VAL A 326 -7.61 -8.64 -33.69
C VAL A 326 -8.13 -10.04 -33.29
N ALA A 327 -7.35 -11.12 -33.47
CA ALA A 327 -7.80 -12.50 -33.26
C ALA A 327 -7.51 -13.08 -31.87
N ASP A 328 -6.58 -12.51 -31.09
CA ASP A 328 -6.14 -13.07 -29.79
C ASP A 328 -6.43 -12.12 -28.61
N ARG A 329 -7.67 -11.60 -28.59
CA ARG A 329 -8.10 -10.54 -27.66
C ARG A 329 -8.33 -11.04 -26.22
N GLN A 330 -8.19 -12.34 -25.94
CA GLN A 330 -8.26 -12.92 -24.59
C GLN A 330 -6.88 -13.02 -23.93
N ASP A 331 -5.82 -13.40 -24.66
CA ASP A 331 -4.47 -13.60 -24.08
C ASP A 331 -3.57 -12.35 -24.13
N ALA A 332 -3.94 -11.33 -24.90
CA ALA A 332 -3.17 -10.08 -25.03
C ALA A 332 -3.18 -9.14 -23.78
N THR A 333 -3.63 -9.62 -22.61
CA THR A 333 -4.25 -8.78 -21.56
C THR A 333 -3.37 -8.44 -20.35
N PHE A 334 -2.07 -8.73 -20.37
CA PHE A 334 -1.18 -8.38 -19.26
C PHE A 334 0.11 -7.71 -19.77
N GLY A 335 0.28 -6.40 -19.51
CA GLY A 335 1.55 -5.70 -19.70
C GLY A 335 1.58 -4.55 -20.69
N LYS A 336 0.56 -4.41 -21.56
CA LYS A 336 0.38 -3.25 -22.46
C LYS A 336 -0.79 -2.39 -22.01
N ALA A 337 -0.55 -1.08 -21.86
CA ALA A 337 -1.52 -0.15 -21.28
C ALA A 337 -1.58 1.19 -21.99
N VAL A 338 -2.61 1.98 -21.72
CA VAL A 338 -2.68 3.37 -22.20
C VAL A 338 -1.50 4.17 -21.64
N ILE A 339 -1.25 4.07 -20.33
CA ILE A 339 -0.03 4.57 -19.71
C ILE A 339 0.73 3.41 -19.06
N ASN A 340 1.98 3.25 -19.44
CA ASN A 340 2.84 2.19 -18.93
C ASN A 340 4.11 2.78 -18.28
N PHE A 341 4.35 2.45 -17.02
CA PHE A 341 5.62 2.71 -16.33
C PHE A 341 6.48 1.48 -16.48
N VAL A 342 7.45 1.54 -17.40
CA VAL A 342 8.26 0.39 -17.78
C VAL A 342 9.59 0.85 -18.39
N LEU A 343 10.66 0.11 -18.11
CA LEU A 343 11.89 0.18 -18.89
C LEU A 343 11.88 -0.94 -19.94
N PRO A 344 11.87 -0.62 -21.23
CA PRO A 344 12.20 -1.58 -22.27
C PRO A 344 13.69 -1.95 -22.12
N LEU A 345 14.01 -3.23 -21.94
CA LEU A 345 15.39 -3.71 -21.85
C LEU A 345 15.87 -4.17 -23.23
N SER A 346 17.17 -4.03 -23.48
CA SER A 346 17.80 -4.30 -24.78
C SER A 346 17.75 -5.76 -25.23
N ASN A 347 17.40 -6.69 -24.33
CA ASN A 347 17.23 -8.12 -24.60
C ASN A 347 15.81 -8.49 -25.07
N GLY A 348 14.92 -7.50 -25.28
CA GLY A 348 13.52 -7.72 -25.61
C GLY A 348 12.63 -8.03 -24.40
N ASN A 349 13.17 -7.98 -23.19
CA ASN A 349 12.41 -8.06 -21.95
C ASN A 349 12.14 -6.66 -21.38
N ASP A 350 11.31 -6.56 -20.35
CA ASP A 350 10.95 -5.30 -19.70
C ASP A 350 11.49 -5.25 -18.25
N SER A 351 11.40 -4.11 -17.56
CA SER A 351 11.80 -3.95 -16.13
C SER A 351 11.22 -4.99 -15.17
N GLY A 352 10.23 -5.78 -15.56
CA GLY A 352 9.72 -6.94 -14.83
C GLY A 352 10.65 -8.18 -14.84
N ASP A 353 11.74 -8.16 -15.61
CA ASP A 353 12.60 -9.33 -15.83
C ASP A 353 13.58 -9.63 -14.67
N TRP A 354 13.55 -8.84 -13.59
CA TRP A 354 14.41 -9.08 -12.42
C TRP A 354 14.19 -10.45 -11.76
N ILE A 355 13.09 -11.13 -12.12
CA ILE A 355 12.81 -12.52 -11.74
C ILE A 355 13.50 -13.55 -12.65
N ASN A 356 13.62 -13.32 -13.97
CA ASN A 356 14.04 -14.36 -14.93
C ASN A 356 15.55 -14.34 -15.24
N GLY A 357 16.34 -13.47 -14.60
CA GLY A 357 17.79 -13.51 -14.75
C GLY A 357 18.38 -14.86 -14.31
N ASN A 358 19.25 -15.43 -15.15
CA ASN A 358 20.13 -16.55 -14.81
C ASN A 358 20.86 -16.26 -13.49
N VAL A 359 21.08 -17.29 -12.67
CA VAL A 359 21.98 -17.18 -11.52
C VAL A 359 23.33 -16.77 -12.08
N LEU A 360 23.72 -15.50 -11.87
CA LEU A 360 25.01 -15.00 -12.30
C LEU A 360 26.09 -15.84 -11.62
N SER A 361 27.25 -16.00 -12.25
CA SER A 361 28.43 -16.67 -11.68
C SER A 361 28.86 -16.12 -10.31
N ASN A 362 28.32 -14.96 -9.90
CA ASN A 362 28.68 -14.20 -8.71
C ASN A 362 27.60 -14.24 -7.60
N ALA A 363 26.62 -15.16 -7.69
CA ALA A 363 25.59 -15.32 -6.67
C ALA A 363 26.15 -15.87 -5.36
N ALA A 364 25.72 -15.32 -4.23
CA ALA A 364 25.93 -15.95 -2.93
C ALA A 364 24.74 -16.82 -2.56
N PHE A 365 24.93 -17.74 -1.62
CA PHE A 365 23.87 -18.63 -1.15
C PHE A 365 23.65 -18.44 0.34
N VAL A 366 22.40 -18.50 0.77
CA VAL A 366 22.09 -18.48 2.20
C VAL A 366 22.49 -19.82 2.81
N THR A 367 23.16 -19.80 3.97
CA THR A 367 23.72 -21.00 4.61
C THR A 367 22.93 -21.49 5.81
N VAL A 368 21.99 -20.68 6.32
CA VAL A 368 21.13 -21.02 7.46
C VAL A 368 19.67 -20.76 7.12
N PRO A 369 18.70 -21.47 7.74
CA PRO A 369 17.30 -21.14 7.59
C PRO A 369 17.01 -19.69 7.96
N ILE A 370 16.16 -19.05 7.16
CA ILE A 370 15.63 -17.73 7.40
C ILE A 370 14.23 -17.89 7.97
N LEU A 371 13.98 -17.27 9.12
CA LEU A 371 12.66 -17.24 9.72
C LEU A 371 11.84 -16.10 9.11
N LEU A 372 10.53 -16.30 9.13
CA LEU A 372 9.56 -15.28 8.83
C LEU A 372 9.79 -14.04 9.73
N GLY A 373 9.89 -12.86 9.11
CA GLY A 373 10.17 -11.62 9.82
C GLY A 373 11.67 -11.30 9.99
N ASP A 374 12.57 -12.19 9.59
CA ASP A 374 14.00 -11.92 9.69
C ASP A 374 14.44 -10.82 8.72
N LYS A 375 15.29 -9.93 9.22
CA LYS A 375 16.08 -8.97 8.43
C LYS A 375 17.52 -9.41 8.24
N LEU A 376 18.01 -10.40 8.99
CA LEU A 376 19.39 -10.88 8.93
C LEU A 376 19.46 -12.17 8.13
N ILE A 377 20.39 -12.23 7.19
CA ILE A 377 20.69 -13.46 6.44
C ILE A 377 22.18 -13.75 6.50
N THR A 378 22.54 -15.03 6.65
CA THR A 378 23.93 -15.48 6.59
C THR A 378 24.19 -16.12 5.23
N VAL A 379 25.24 -15.67 4.55
CA VAL A 379 25.59 -16.15 3.20
C VAL A 379 26.95 -16.87 3.16
N SER A 380 27.15 -17.72 2.15
CA SER A 380 28.32 -18.60 2.01
C SER A 380 29.63 -17.83 1.80
N ASP A 381 29.60 -16.78 0.98
CA ASP A 381 30.67 -15.82 0.77
C ASP A 381 30.08 -14.59 0.06
N PRO A 382 29.96 -13.43 0.71
CA PRO A 382 29.43 -12.26 0.06
C PRO A 382 30.48 -11.69 -0.90
N SER A 383 30.19 -11.80 -2.20
CA SER A 383 31.03 -11.22 -3.25
C SER A 383 31.24 -9.72 -3.04
N ASN A 384 32.21 -9.14 -3.73
CA ASN A 384 32.45 -7.69 -3.77
C ASN A 384 31.24 -6.86 -4.27
N THR A 385 30.18 -7.50 -4.75
CA THR A 385 28.94 -6.87 -5.20
C THR A 385 27.81 -6.92 -4.16
N LEU A 386 27.96 -7.72 -3.10
CA LEU A 386 27.05 -7.74 -1.94
C LEU A 386 27.61 -6.77 -0.89
N ILE A 387 27.40 -5.48 -1.14
CA ILE A 387 27.88 -4.36 -0.32
C ILE A 387 26.69 -3.57 0.22
N GLU A 388 26.95 -2.75 1.24
CA GLU A 388 25.96 -1.82 1.78
C GLU A 388 25.41 -0.91 0.67
N GLY A 389 24.10 -0.71 0.67
CA GLY A 389 23.38 0.03 -0.35
C GLY A 389 22.98 -0.78 -1.59
N ALA A 390 23.57 -1.96 -1.82
CA ALA A 390 23.25 -2.77 -2.99
C ALA A 390 21.81 -3.30 -2.93
N THR A 391 21.13 -3.26 -4.08
CA THR A 391 19.84 -3.93 -4.27
C THR A 391 20.08 -5.38 -4.68
N VAL A 392 19.37 -6.31 -4.06
CA VAL A 392 19.50 -7.75 -4.29
C VAL A 392 18.14 -8.41 -4.50
N ASN A 393 18.12 -9.49 -5.27
CA ASN A 393 17.02 -10.45 -5.31
C ASN A 393 17.42 -11.67 -4.47
N ILE A 394 16.64 -11.95 -3.42
CA ILE A 394 16.73 -13.18 -2.62
C ILE A 394 15.66 -14.13 -3.14
N ARG A 395 16.06 -15.29 -3.65
CA ARG A 395 15.16 -16.21 -4.36
C ARG A 395 15.33 -17.65 -3.91
N GLN A 396 14.20 -18.33 -3.74
CA GLN A 396 14.11 -19.79 -3.62
C GLN A 396 13.09 -20.31 -4.64
N ILE A 397 13.54 -21.17 -5.56
CA ILE A 397 12.66 -21.82 -6.53
C ILE A 397 11.79 -22.82 -5.77
N MET A 398 10.49 -22.91 -6.10
CA MET A 398 9.61 -23.91 -5.49
C MET A 398 10.17 -25.32 -5.73
N TRP A 399 10.21 -26.11 -4.66
CA TRP A 399 10.79 -27.45 -4.65
C TRP A 399 9.69 -28.53 -4.69
N PRO A 400 10.04 -29.80 -5.01
CA PRO A 400 9.06 -30.87 -5.20
C PRO A 400 8.04 -30.99 -4.06
N ALA A 401 8.50 -31.05 -2.81
CA ALA A 401 7.61 -31.21 -1.65
C ALA A 401 6.66 -30.01 -1.46
N PHE A 402 7.09 -28.80 -1.79
CA PHE A 402 6.23 -27.61 -1.71
C PHE A 402 5.14 -27.66 -2.79
N VAL A 403 5.50 -27.98 -4.03
CA VAL A 403 4.52 -28.09 -5.12
C VAL A 403 3.60 -29.28 -4.90
N GLU A 404 4.09 -30.37 -4.29
CA GLU A 404 3.29 -31.52 -3.93
C GLU A 404 2.18 -31.17 -2.93
N ALA A 405 2.51 -30.38 -1.90
CA ALA A 405 1.54 -29.96 -0.89
C ALA A 405 0.51 -28.93 -1.39
N ASN A 406 0.85 -28.15 -2.42
CA ASN A 406 0.08 -26.96 -2.79
C ASN A 406 -0.53 -27.00 -4.19
N ALA A 407 0.01 -27.81 -5.12
CA ALA A 407 -0.34 -27.77 -6.54
C ALA A 407 -0.09 -29.12 -7.25
N TYR A 408 -0.53 -30.21 -6.62
CA TYR A 408 -0.40 -31.59 -7.11
C TYR A 408 -1.74 -32.20 -7.53
N VAL A 409 -1.71 -33.01 -8.59
CA VAL A 409 -2.86 -33.77 -9.08
C VAL A 409 -2.46 -35.22 -9.29
N ALA A 410 -2.86 -36.09 -8.35
CA ALA A 410 -2.65 -37.53 -8.45
C ALA A 410 -3.24 -38.10 -9.75
N GLY A 411 -2.50 -38.99 -10.42
CA GLY A 411 -2.95 -39.68 -11.63
C GLY A 411 -2.90 -38.89 -12.95
N ALA A 412 -2.55 -37.59 -12.92
CA ALA A 412 -2.35 -36.82 -14.15
C ALA A 412 -0.99 -37.12 -14.80
N THR A 413 -0.91 -37.05 -16.14
CA THR A 413 0.36 -37.21 -16.91
C THR A 413 1.45 -36.22 -16.47
N LYS A 414 1.04 -35.02 -16.05
CA LYS A 414 1.89 -33.96 -15.50
C LYS A 414 1.34 -33.54 -14.15
N PRO A 415 1.67 -34.26 -13.05
CA PRO A 415 0.97 -34.12 -11.79
C PRO A 415 1.36 -32.87 -10.97
N TRP A 416 2.58 -32.34 -11.12
CA TRP A 416 3.04 -31.08 -10.51
C TRP A 416 2.73 -29.89 -11.42
N LYS A 417 2.15 -28.80 -10.90
CA LYS A 417 1.59 -27.73 -11.76
C LYS A 417 2.40 -26.44 -11.76
N TRP A 418 3.10 -26.13 -10.67
CA TRP A 418 4.02 -24.99 -10.58
C TRP A 418 5.46 -25.37 -10.94
N THR A 419 5.58 -25.99 -12.10
CA THR A 419 6.85 -26.43 -12.68
C THR A 419 6.67 -26.55 -14.20
N THR A 420 7.76 -26.70 -14.94
CA THR A 420 7.69 -27.10 -16.36
C THR A 420 8.05 -28.58 -16.50
N TYR A 421 7.98 -29.11 -17.71
CA TYR A 421 8.28 -30.51 -18.00
C TYR A 421 9.21 -30.59 -19.20
N ASN A 422 10.17 -31.52 -19.17
CA ASN A 422 11.00 -31.82 -20.34
C ASN A 422 10.24 -32.67 -21.37
N ALA A 423 10.90 -33.01 -22.48
CA ALA A 423 10.33 -33.84 -23.54
C ALA A 423 9.95 -35.26 -23.07
N ALA A 424 10.57 -35.75 -21.98
CA ALA A 424 10.26 -37.04 -21.36
C ALA A 424 9.13 -36.95 -20.31
N ASN A 425 8.47 -35.80 -20.17
CA ASN A 425 7.47 -35.52 -19.13
C ASN A 425 8.00 -35.65 -17.69
N GLU A 426 9.28 -35.35 -17.47
CA GLU A 426 9.85 -35.20 -16.14
C GLU A 426 9.75 -33.73 -15.69
N PRO A 427 9.38 -33.46 -14.42
CA PRO A 427 9.22 -32.10 -13.91
C PRO A 427 10.56 -31.36 -13.80
N LEU A 428 10.58 -30.08 -14.16
CA LEU A 428 11.74 -29.20 -14.18
C LEU A 428 11.55 -28.05 -13.18
N PHE A 429 12.00 -28.26 -11.95
CA PHE A 429 12.00 -27.24 -10.91
C PHE A 429 13.18 -26.28 -11.08
N ASN A 430 13.24 -25.56 -12.19
CA ASN A 430 14.32 -24.62 -12.49
C ASN A 430 13.83 -23.29 -13.07
N VAL A 431 12.51 -23.06 -13.05
CA VAL A 431 11.90 -21.88 -13.68
C VAL A 431 11.68 -20.77 -12.66
N PRO A 432 12.35 -19.61 -12.79
CA PRO A 432 12.28 -18.55 -11.79
C PRO A 432 10.88 -17.95 -11.55
N LYS A 433 9.98 -18.04 -12.54
CA LYS A 433 8.59 -17.58 -12.37
C LYS A 433 7.83 -18.33 -11.28
N TYR A 434 8.27 -19.54 -10.91
CA TYR A 434 7.72 -20.35 -9.82
C TYR A 434 8.63 -20.28 -8.57
N GLY A 435 9.18 -19.11 -8.27
CA GLY A 435 10.06 -18.91 -7.12
C GLY A 435 9.53 -17.85 -6.17
N LEU A 436 9.67 -18.12 -4.88
CA LEU A 436 9.59 -17.10 -3.84
C LEU A 436 10.78 -16.16 -4.04
N SER A 437 10.53 -14.89 -4.33
CA SER A 437 11.58 -13.91 -4.67
C SER A 437 11.34 -12.62 -3.91
N TYR A 438 12.40 -11.96 -3.45
CA TYR A 438 12.31 -10.74 -2.64
C TYR A 438 13.36 -9.72 -3.08
N ILE A 439 12.92 -8.53 -3.50
CA ILE A 439 13.82 -7.40 -3.72
C ILE A 439 14.10 -6.71 -2.39
N ARG A 440 15.39 -6.59 -2.04
CA ARG A 440 15.85 -5.99 -0.79
C ARG A 440 17.05 -5.10 -1.03
N LYS A 441 17.27 -4.14 -0.14
CA LYS A 441 18.51 -3.39 -0.03
C LYS A 441 19.34 -3.93 1.12
N ILE A 442 20.64 -4.09 0.91
CA ILE A 442 21.57 -4.41 2.00
C ILE A 442 21.80 -3.12 2.79
N GLU A 443 21.33 -3.05 4.03
CA GLU A 443 21.59 -1.94 4.95
C GLU A 443 22.99 -2.02 5.54
N LYS A 444 23.43 -3.24 5.88
CA LYS A 444 24.71 -3.47 6.55
C LYS A 444 25.32 -4.81 6.17
N ARG A 445 26.66 -4.88 6.13
CA ARG A 445 27.40 -6.14 6.00
C ARG A 445 28.39 -6.32 7.14
N GLU A 446 28.26 -7.43 7.86
CA GLU A 446 29.18 -7.84 8.92
C GLU A 446 29.72 -9.24 8.63
N GLY A 447 30.88 -9.30 7.98
CA GLY A 447 31.43 -10.56 7.48
C GLY A 447 30.49 -11.21 6.47
N ASN A 448 29.94 -12.37 6.85
CA ASN A 448 29.01 -13.17 6.06
C ASN A 448 27.53 -12.89 6.39
N VAL A 449 27.25 -11.97 7.30
CA VAL A 449 25.89 -11.60 7.68
C VAL A 449 25.50 -10.31 6.97
N LEU A 450 24.35 -10.32 6.31
CA LEU A 450 23.75 -9.16 5.67
C LEU A 450 22.49 -8.76 6.44
N THR A 451 22.39 -7.47 6.77
CA THR A 451 21.16 -6.87 7.27
C THR A 451 20.41 -6.26 6.08
N LEU A 452 19.15 -6.65 5.91
CA LEU A 452 18.25 -6.20 4.86
C LEU A 452 17.45 -4.98 5.32
N ASP A 453 16.90 -4.20 4.40
CA ASP A 453 16.02 -3.05 4.67
C ASP A 453 14.66 -3.43 5.24
N ILE A 454 14.04 -4.46 4.65
CA ILE A 454 12.70 -4.93 4.97
C ILE A 454 12.76 -6.40 5.42
N PRO A 455 12.02 -6.79 6.48
CA PRO A 455 11.83 -8.19 6.86
C PRO A 455 11.39 -9.09 5.70
N LEU A 456 11.80 -10.35 5.71
CA LEU A 456 11.32 -11.33 4.72
C LEU A 456 9.93 -11.87 5.13
N PRO A 457 8.91 -11.78 4.26
CA PRO A 457 7.53 -12.15 4.60
C PRO A 457 7.28 -13.67 4.47
N HIS A 458 8.33 -14.49 4.45
CA HIS A 458 8.22 -15.94 4.35
C HIS A 458 9.48 -16.59 4.92
N ALA A 459 9.32 -17.70 5.64
CA ALA A 459 10.45 -18.52 6.06
C ALA A 459 11.05 -19.25 4.87
N LEU A 460 12.38 -19.27 4.75
CA LEU A 460 13.09 -19.94 3.68
C LEU A 460 14.12 -20.88 4.29
N ASP A 461 14.30 -22.07 3.72
CA ASP A 461 15.27 -23.04 4.22
C ASP A 461 16.22 -23.47 3.10
N PRO A 462 17.55 -23.25 3.21
CA PRO A 462 18.49 -23.67 2.17
C PRO A 462 18.56 -25.20 1.96
N ALA A 463 18.01 -26.00 2.88
CA ALA A 463 17.82 -27.44 2.68
C ALA A 463 16.72 -27.76 1.65
N ASN A 464 15.73 -26.87 1.49
CA ASN A 464 14.68 -27.01 0.49
C ASN A 464 15.21 -26.63 -0.89
N LYS A 465 15.44 -27.65 -1.72
CA LYS A 465 16.11 -27.52 -3.01
C LYS A 465 15.22 -28.04 -4.13
N ALA A 466 15.29 -27.37 -5.25
CA ALA A 466 14.54 -27.72 -6.44
C ALA A 466 15.04 -29.04 -7.07
N ASN A 467 16.34 -29.33 -6.94
CA ASN A 467 16.99 -30.58 -7.35
C ASN A 467 18.39 -30.71 -6.66
N ALA A 468 19.14 -31.77 -6.96
CA ALA A 468 20.44 -32.04 -6.35
C ALA A 468 21.54 -31.00 -6.66
N THR A 469 21.44 -30.27 -7.78
CA THR A 469 22.42 -29.24 -8.18
C THR A 469 22.04 -27.84 -7.68
N ASP A 470 20.79 -27.65 -7.26
CA ASP A 470 20.31 -26.42 -6.66
C ASP A 470 21.01 -26.15 -5.31
N LYS A 471 21.42 -24.90 -5.13
CA LYS A 471 22.07 -24.41 -3.91
C LYS A 471 21.06 -23.85 -2.90
N GLY A 472 19.76 -23.96 -3.20
CA GLY A 472 18.67 -23.57 -2.30
C GLY A 472 18.31 -22.10 -2.51
N ILE A 473 18.70 -21.25 -1.56
CA ILE A 473 18.35 -19.83 -1.59
C ILE A 473 19.50 -19.03 -2.18
N THR A 474 19.25 -18.35 -3.30
CA THR A 474 20.22 -17.51 -4.00
C THR A 474 20.06 -16.03 -3.63
N VAL A 475 21.17 -15.31 -3.49
CA VAL A 475 21.22 -13.86 -3.31
C VAL A 475 21.98 -13.26 -4.49
N VAL A 476 21.28 -12.48 -5.31
CA VAL A 476 21.81 -11.95 -6.58
C VAL A 476 21.70 -10.43 -6.62
N PRO A 477 22.79 -9.67 -6.84
CA PRO A 477 22.72 -8.23 -7.05
C PRO A 477 21.83 -7.86 -8.24
N ARG A 478 21.09 -6.76 -8.11
CA ARG A 478 20.26 -6.18 -9.16
C ARG A 478 20.61 -4.72 -9.34
N ALA A 479 20.87 -4.33 -10.59
CA ALA A 479 21.15 -2.96 -10.94
C ALA A 479 19.86 -2.13 -10.88
N LEU A 480 19.92 -0.97 -10.24
CA LEU A 480 18.81 -0.01 -10.22
C LEU A 480 18.43 0.49 -11.61
N SER A 481 19.36 0.43 -12.57
CA SER A 481 19.10 0.71 -14.00
C SER A 481 18.09 -0.22 -14.64
N ASN A 482 17.68 -1.29 -13.96
CA ASN A 482 16.65 -2.22 -14.43
C ASN A 482 15.24 -1.84 -13.96
N PHE A 483 15.09 -0.75 -13.18
CA PHE A 483 13.82 -0.29 -12.64
C PHE A 483 13.54 1.15 -13.05
N VAL A 484 12.27 1.45 -13.39
CA VAL A 484 11.78 2.82 -13.29
C VAL A 484 11.68 3.16 -11.80
N GLN A 485 12.19 4.31 -11.38
CA GLN A 485 12.25 4.68 -9.97
C GLN A 485 11.55 6.01 -9.68
N ASN A 486 10.90 6.09 -8.51
CA ASN A 486 10.35 7.35 -7.96
C ASN A 486 9.39 8.07 -8.93
N SER A 487 8.52 7.32 -9.59
CA SER A 487 7.63 7.83 -10.63
C SER A 487 6.18 7.47 -10.35
N GLY A 488 5.25 8.15 -11.02
CA GLY A 488 3.83 7.78 -10.96
C GLY A 488 2.88 8.86 -11.45
N LEU A 489 1.65 8.84 -10.95
CA LEU A 489 0.54 9.69 -11.38
C LEU A 489 -0.06 10.45 -10.20
N GLN A 490 -0.51 11.68 -10.44
CA GLN A 490 -1.21 12.47 -9.43
C GLN A 490 -2.33 13.34 -10.01
N ASP A 491 -3.45 13.43 -9.28
CA ASP A 491 -4.50 14.45 -9.46
C ASP A 491 -5.14 14.46 -10.87
N LEU A 492 -5.56 13.30 -11.38
CA LEU A 492 -6.18 13.19 -12.70
C LEU A 492 -7.16 12.01 -12.80
N SER A 493 -7.98 12.04 -13.85
CA SER A 493 -8.98 11.01 -14.14
C SER A 493 -8.79 10.46 -15.55
N PHE A 494 -9.02 9.16 -15.71
CA PHE A 494 -9.21 8.51 -17.00
C PHE A 494 -10.68 8.21 -17.20
N ALA A 495 -11.16 8.38 -18.43
CA ALA A 495 -12.49 7.98 -18.82
C ALA A 495 -12.42 7.17 -20.12
N GLY A 496 -12.95 5.95 -20.15
CA GLY A 496 -13.23 5.26 -21.41
C GLY A 496 -14.61 5.62 -21.95
N THR A 497 -14.80 5.47 -23.25
CA THR A 497 -16.15 5.55 -23.82
C THR A 497 -16.91 4.28 -23.43
N ALA A 498 -18.08 4.42 -22.79
CA ALA A 498 -18.96 3.29 -22.53
C ALA A 498 -19.50 2.76 -23.85
N GLU A 499 -19.43 1.46 -24.08
CA GLU A 499 -19.99 0.85 -25.28
C GLU A 499 -21.24 0.06 -24.91
N ASP A 500 -22.39 0.61 -25.25
CA ASP A 500 -23.68 -0.07 -25.09
C ASP A 500 -23.84 -1.18 -26.13
N GLY A 501 -24.27 -2.36 -25.70
CA GLY A 501 -24.83 -3.39 -26.60
C GLY A 501 -23.85 -4.33 -27.31
N VAL A 502 -22.56 -4.39 -26.95
CA VAL A 502 -21.65 -5.37 -27.56
C VAL A 502 -21.88 -6.76 -26.94
N SER A 503 -22.64 -7.59 -27.63
CA SER A 503 -22.96 -8.98 -27.23
C SER A 503 -21.86 -10.00 -27.59
N SER A 504 -20.72 -9.54 -28.11
CA SER A 504 -19.56 -10.35 -28.48
C SER A 504 -18.27 -9.76 -27.92
N SER A 505 -17.21 -10.56 -27.89
CA SER A 505 -15.89 -10.33 -27.26
C SER A 505 -15.05 -9.18 -27.82
N GLU A 506 -15.65 -8.12 -28.34
CA GLU A 506 -15.01 -7.20 -29.29
C GLU A 506 -15.14 -5.71 -28.95
N SER A 507 -14.32 -5.16 -28.03
CA SER A 507 -13.91 -3.74 -28.04
C SER A 507 -12.91 -3.34 -26.93
N SER A 508 -12.25 -2.18 -26.97
CA SER A 508 -10.82 -1.99 -27.30
C SER A 508 -9.81 -1.64 -26.18
N MET A 509 -10.21 -1.32 -24.93
CA MET A 509 -9.29 -0.62 -23.99
C MET A 509 -8.21 -1.41 -23.22
N GLY A 510 -8.12 -2.73 -23.27
CA GLY A 510 -7.07 -3.48 -22.55
C GLY A 510 -6.87 -3.02 -21.08
N THR A 511 -5.64 -2.61 -20.72
CA THR A 511 -5.27 -2.04 -19.41
C THR A 511 -5.19 -0.50 -19.47
N THR A 512 -5.76 0.23 -18.51
CA THR A 512 -5.65 1.69 -18.47
C THR A 512 -4.27 2.14 -17.99
N VAL A 513 -3.86 1.74 -16.78
CA VAL A 513 -2.53 2.03 -16.24
C VAL A 513 -1.83 0.75 -15.83
N MET A 514 -0.59 0.57 -16.29
CA MET A 514 0.29 -0.53 -15.88
C MET A 514 1.58 0.03 -15.29
N ALA A 515 1.97 -0.48 -14.13
CA ALA A 515 3.28 -0.24 -13.53
C ALA A 515 4.08 -1.53 -13.48
N THR A 516 5.03 -1.68 -14.40
CA THR A 516 5.86 -2.88 -14.56
C THR A 516 7.28 -2.63 -14.09
N GLY A 517 7.71 -3.29 -13.01
CA GLY A 517 9.05 -3.10 -12.45
C GLY A 517 9.30 -1.66 -11.98
N LEU A 518 8.25 -0.98 -11.52
CA LEU A 518 8.34 0.34 -10.89
C LEU A 518 8.77 0.16 -9.44
N MET A 519 9.87 0.79 -9.07
CA MET A 519 10.38 0.84 -7.70
C MET A 519 10.09 2.20 -7.08
N ASN A 520 9.59 2.22 -5.85
CA ASN A 520 9.24 3.45 -5.15
C ASN A 520 8.20 4.28 -5.92
N GLY A 521 7.07 3.68 -6.31
CA GLY A 521 6.02 4.37 -7.08
C GLY A 521 4.95 5.03 -6.21
N LEU A 522 4.32 6.10 -6.71
CA LEU A 522 3.16 6.72 -6.05
C LEU A 522 2.06 7.06 -7.06
N PHE A 523 0.85 6.61 -6.78
CA PHE A 523 -0.37 6.96 -7.51
C PHE A 523 -1.32 7.61 -6.51
N LYS A 524 -1.63 8.90 -6.68
CA LYS A 524 -2.41 9.67 -5.71
C LYS A 524 -3.55 10.42 -6.38
N ASN A 525 -4.77 10.28 -5.85
CA ASN A 525 -5.96 10.95 -6.39
C ASN A 525 -6.12 10.66 -7.90
N VAL A 526 -6.05 9.38 -8.26
CA VAL A 526 -6.17 8.90 -9.64
C VAL A 526 -7.46 8.10 -9.76
N SER A 527 -8.34 8.50 -10.66
CA SER A 527 -9.55 7.74 -10.96
C SER A 527 -9.54 7.16 -12.36
N VAL A 528 -10.05 5.94 -12.52
CA VAL A 528 -10.33 5.30 -13.80
C VAL A 528 -11.81 5.00 -13.86
N LEU A 529 -12.51 5.67 -14.75
CA LEU A 529 -13.92 5.48 -15.03
C LEU A 529 -14.07 4.81 -16.40
N SER A 530 -14.88 3.76 -16.49
CA SER A 530 -15.19 3.08 -17.75
C SER A 530 -13.94 2.50 -18.43
N PHE A 531 -13.64 1.22 -18.20
CA PHE A 531 -12.45 0.57 -18.76
C PHE A 531 -12.75 -0.86 -19.23
N ARG A 532 -11.96 -1.43 -20.15
CA ARG A 532 -12.23 -2.78 -20.70
C ARG A 532 -11.78 -3.89 -19.75
N SER A 533 -10.47 -4.08 -19.56
CA SER A 533 -9.93 -5.28 -18.91
C SER A 533 -9.36 -4.98 -17.53
N LEU A 534 -8.37 -4.09 -17.42
CA LEU A 534 -7.73 -3.75 -16.14
C LEU A 534 -7.74 -2.24 -15.92
N GLY A 535 -8.14 -1.79 -14.72
CA GLY A 535 -8.12 -0.38 -14.35
C GLY A 535 -6.70 0.09 -14.00
N LEU A 536 -6.26 -0.25 -12.79
CA LEU A 536 -4.92 0.04 -12.27
C LEU A 536 -4.18 -1.27 -11.99
N ALA A 537 -3.10 -1.52 -12.72
CA ALA A 537 -2.37 -2.78 -12.65
C ALA A 537 -0.90 -2.58 -12.26
N THR A 538 -0.36 -3.54 -11.50
CA THR A 538 1.07 -3.66 -11.22
C THR A 538 1.61 -4.99 -11.73
N GLY A 539 2.88 -5.00 -12.12
CA GLY A 539 3.65 -6.17 -12.52
C GLY A 539 5.06 -6.08 -11.97
N PHE A 540 5.42 -6.89 -10.98
CA PHE A 540 6.78 -6.92 -10.42
C PHE A 540 7.27 -5.58 -9.83
N SER A 541 6.34 -4.69 -9.46
CA SER A 541 6.66 -3.40 -8.84
C SER A 541 6.98 -3.57 -7.35
N VAL A 542 7.75 -2.65 -6.76
CA VAL A 542 8.23 -2.74 -5.38
C VAL A 542 8.12 -1.40 -4.66
N ASN A 543 7.64 -1.39 -3.42
CA ASN A 543 7.49 -0.19 -2.58
C ASN A 543 6.59 0.87 -3.26
N THR A 544 5.39 0.50 -3.67
CA THR A 544 4.49 1.39 -4.42
C THR A 544 3.18 1.61 -3.68
N SER A 545 2.73 2.87 -3.61
CA SER A 545 1.45 3.25 -3.00
C SER A 545 0.42 3.69 -4.03
N PHE A 546 -0.83 3.29 -3.83
CA PHE A 546 -2.04 3.84 -4.42
C PHE A 546 -2.85 4.47 -3.31
N ILE A 547 -3.09 5.78 -3.36
CA ILE A 547 -3.71 6.55 -2.29
C ILE A 547 -4.86 7.35 -2.86
N ASN A 548 -6.07 7.17 -2.30
CA ASN A 548 -7.28 7.82 -2.78
C ASN A 548 -7.51 7.57 -4.28
N CYS A 549 -7.30 6.34 -4.74
CA CYS A 549 -7.52 5.95 -6.13
C CYS A 549 -8.87 5.26 -6.31
N SER A 550 -9.51 5.46 -7.45
CA SER A 550 -10.77 4.78 -7.76
C SER A 550 -10.77 4.11 -9.12
N VAL A 551 -11.46 2.98 -9.22
CA VAL A 551 -11.66 2.22 -10.47
C VAL A 551 -13.12 1.81 -10.58
N SER A 552 -13.80 2.24 -11.64
CA SER A 552 -15.24 2.00 -11.75
C SER A 552 -15.69 1.69 -13.17
N ASN A 553 -16.78 0.93 -13.27
CA ASN A 553 -17.49 0.61 -14.51
C ASN A 553 -16.64 -0.19 -15.51
N ALA A 554 -16.24 -1.40 -15.15
CA ALA A 554 -15.61 -2.30 -16.12
C ALA A 554 -16.62 -2.69 -17.23
N ALA A 555 -16.26 -2.42 -18.49
CA ALA A 555 -17.05 -2.76 -19.66
C ALA A 555 -17.07 -4.27 -19.95
N ASN A 556 -15.98 -4.99 -19.63
CA ASN A 556 -15.91 -6.45 -19.78
C ASN A 556 -15.75 -7.14 -18.43
N CYS A 557 -16.80 -7.86 -18.02
CA CYS A 557 -16.79 -8.72 -16.84
C CYS A 557 -17.12 -10.19 -17.17
N GLY A 558 -16.77 -10.68 -18.37
CA GLY A 558 -17.22 -11.98 -18.87
C GLY A 558 -16.33 -13.19 -18.58
N GLY A 559 -15.12 -13.00 -18.06
CA GLY A 559 -14.11 -14.06 -17.89
C GLY A 559 -12.75 -13.71 -18.55
N GLY A 560 -11.80 -14.65 -18.56
CA GLY A 560 -10.55 -14.52 -19.33
C GLY A 560 -9.60 -13.40 -18.87
N GLY A 561 -9.55 -13.08 -17.57
CA GLY A 561 -8.65 -12.05 -17.03
C GLY A 561 -9.14 -10.60 -17.18
N ALA A 562 -10.37 -10.37 -17.64
CA ALA A 562 -10.95 -9.03 -17.77
C ALA A 562 -11.77 -8.58 -16.54
N GLY A 563 -12.01 -7.28 -16.42
CA GLY A 563 -12.86 -6.66 -15.40
C GLY A 563 -12.20 -6.51 -14.03
N TYR A 564 -10.87 -6.41 -13.96
CA TYR A 564 -10.17 -6.22 -12.67
C TYR A 564 -9.95 -4.73 -12.42
N GLY A 565 -10.40 -4.25 -11.28
CA GLY A 565 -10.15 -2.89 -10.83
C GLY A 565 -8.67 -2.69 -10.54
N PHE A 566 -8.21 -3.24 -9.42
CA PHE A 566 -6.82 -3.25 -8.99
C PHE A 566 -6.22 -4.64 -9.20
N TYR A 567 -5.36 -4.78 -10.21
CA TYR A 567 -4.61 -6.01 -10.45
C TYR A 567 -3.21 -5.91 -9.85
N ILE A 568 -2.93 -6.75 -8.86
CA ILE A 568 -1.84 -6.58 -7.90
C ILE A 568 -0.79 -7.65 -8.12
N ARG A 569 0.38 -7.25 -8.63
CA ARG A 569 1.57 -8.10 -8.70
C ARG A 569 2.81 -7.30 -8.37
N GLY A 570 3.51 -7.70 -7.31
CA GLY A 570 4.67 -6.97 -6.81
C GLY A 570 4.85 -7.10 -5.31
N GLN A 571 5.71 -6.27 -4.72
CA GLN A 571 6.11 -6.39 -3.32
C GLN A 571 5.99 -5.10 -2.56
N ASN A 572 5.65 -5.19 -1.28
CA ASN A 572 5.54 -4.02 -0.40
C ASN A 572 4.62 -2.96 -1.01
N LEU A 573 3.41 -3.37 -1.39
CA LEU A 573 2.44 -2.50 -2.07
C LEU A 573 1.38 -2.04 -1.07
N LEU A 574 1.06 -0.75 -1.08
CA LEU A 574 0.03 -0.16 -0.23
C LEU A 574 -1.11 0.39 -1.09
N TYR A 575 -2.32 -0.06 -0.81
CA TYR A 575 -3.56 0.52 -1.32
C TYR A 575 -4.27 1.13 -0.12
N LYS A 576 -4.40 2.46 -0.10
CA LYS A 576 -4.97 3.20 1.03
C LYS A 576 -6.12 4.08 0.57
N ASN A 577 -7.28 3.95 1.21
CA ASN A 577 -8.48 4.72 0.88
C ASN A 577 -8.88 4.59 -0.59
N CYS A 578 -8.70 3.40 -1.17
CA CYS A 578 -9.03 3.15 -2.57
C CYS A 578 -10.44 2.57 -2.73
N PHE A 579 -11.00 2.72 -3.92
CA PHE A 579 -12.38 2.36 -4.22
C PHE A 579 -12.49 1.58 -5.53
N ALA A 580 -13.18 0.45 -5.53
CA ALA A 580 -13.55 -0.30 -6.71
C ALA A 580 -15.08 -0.44 -6.82
N ASP A 581 -15.68 -0.21 -7.99
CA ASP A 581 -17.13 -0.29 -8.16
C ASP A 581 -17.56 -0.76 -9.54
N ASN A 582 -18.57 -1.61 -9.61
CA ASN A 582 -19.09 -2.13 -10.88
C ASN A 582 -17.98 -2.79 -11.73
N VAL A 583 -17.23 -3.69 -11.08
CA VAL A 583 -16.13 -4.47 -11.66
C VAL A 583 -16.35 -5.97 -11.44
N ARG A 584 -15.54 -6.84 -12.08
CA ARG A 584 -15.57 -8.29 -11.82
C ARG A 584 -14.75 -8.67 -10.60
N HIS A 585 -13.53 -8.14 -10.47
CA HIS A 585 -12.74 -8.26 -9.24
C HIS A 585 -12.28 -6.87 -8.83
N GLY A 586 -12.51 -6.48 -7.58
CA GLY A 586 -12.12 -5.17 -7.05
C GLY A 586 -10.62 -5.12 -6.87
N TYR A 587 -10.12 -6.06 -6.08
CA TYR A 587 -8.72 -6.22 -5.75
C TYR A 587 -8.29 -7.66 -6.00
N THR A 588 -7.21 -7.84 -6.76
CA THR A 588 -6.79 -9.17 -7.20
C THR A 588 -5.28 -9.35 -7.09
N THR A 589 -4.81 -10.19 -6.18
CA THR A 589 -3.38 -10.55 -6.14
C THR A 589 -3.10 -11.75 -7.04
N ALA A 590 -1.90 -11.79 -7.64
CA ALA A 590 -1.48 -12.89 -8.48
C ALA A 590 0.04 -13.10 -8.43
N ALA A 591 0.49 -14.33 -8.70
CA ALA A 591 1.90 -14.72 -8.81
C ALA A 591 2.67 -14.88 -7.46
N PRO A 592 3.71 -15.75 -7.42
CA PRO A 592 4.50 -16.03 -6.21
C PRO A 592 5.51 -14.98 -5.81
N GLN A 593 5.76 -14.01 -6.67
CA GLN A 593 6.56 -12.84 -6.32
C GLN A 593 5.72 -11.77 -5.62
N THR A 594 4.41 -11.98 -5.48
CA THR A 594 3.51 -11.01 -4.87
C THR A 594 3.45 -11.19 -3.37
N SER A 595 3.99 -10.21 -2.65
CA SER A 595 4.08 -10.31 -1.19
C SER A 595 4.17 -8.99 -0.44
N ASN A 596 3.82 -9.01 0.84
CA ASN A 596 3.72 -7.82 1.69
C ASN A 596 2.78 -6.76 1.06
N ILE A 597 1.53 -7.15 0.86
CA ILE A 597 0.48 -6.33 0.27
C ILE A 597 -0.43 -5.83 1.37
N VAL A 598 -0.71 -4.53 1.39
CA VAL A 598 -1.63 -3.91 2.34
C VAL A 598 -2.77 -3.25 1.57
N ILE A 599 -4.00 -3.65 1.89
CA ILE A 599 -5.24 -3.08 1.38
C ILE A 599 -5.98 -2.49 2.58
N LYS A 600 -5.83 -1.18 2.77
CA LYS A 600 -6.21 -0.45 3.98
C LYS A 600 -7.30 0.58 3.72
N ASN A 601 -8.36 0.54 4.52
CA ASN A 601 -9.50 1.47 4.43
C ASN A 601 -10.07 1.53 2.99
N CYS A 602 -10.03 0.39 2.29
CA CYS A 602 -10.47 0.29 0.91
C CYS A 602 -11.90 -0.23 0.85
N SER A 603 -12.54 -0.06 -0.31
CA SER A 603 -13.85 -0.65 -0.52
C SER A 603 -14.08 -1.16 -1.93
N ALA A 604 -14.93 -2.18 -2.04
CA ALA A 604 -15.30 -2.78 -3.30
C ALA A 604 -16.81 -3.04 -3.39
N LEU A 605 -17.48 -2.42 -4.37
CA LEU A 605 -18.95 -2.37 -4.45
C LEU A 605 -19.51 -2.89 -5.79
N ASN A 606 -20.77 -3.33 -5.74
CA ASN A 606 -21.66 -3.55 -6.88
C ASN A 606 -21.06 -4.38 -8.02
N TYR A 607 -20.44 -5.51 -7.70
CA TYR A 607 -19.72 -6.28 -8.69
C TYR A 607 -20.65 -6.83 -9.78
N ARG A 608 -20.11 -6.91 -11.00
CA ARG A 608 -20.88 -7.22 -12.21
C ARG A 608 -20.25 -8.37 -12.98
N PHE A 609 -21.10 -9.17 -13.62
CA PHE A 609 -20.71 -10.20 -14.60
C PHE A 609 -21.55 -10.02 -15.86
N ASN A 610 -20.94 -9.85 -17.04
CA ASN A 610 -21.62 -9.31 -18.22
C ASN A 610 -22.21 -10.35 -19.19
N THR A 611 -21.93 -11.63 -19.02
CA THR A 611 -22.17 -12.61 -20.10
C THR A 611 -23.53 -13.30 -20.08
N GLY A 612 -24.47 -12.92 -19.19
CA GLY A 612 -25.72 -13.70 -19.01
C GLY A 612 -25.47 -15.15 -18.54
N ILE A 613 -24.20 -15.49 -18.31
CA ILE A 613 -23.74 -16.76 -17.78
C ILE A 613 -23.91 -16.66 -16.26
N ASN A 614 -24.73 -17.56 -15.72
CA ASN A 614 -25.04 -17.62 -14.29
C ASN A 614 -23.89 -18.24 -13.46
N THR A 615 -22.67 -18.37 -13.99
CA THR A 615 -21.54 -19.13 -13.38
C THR A 615 -20.25 -18.31 -13.26
N GLY A 616 -20.36 -16.99 -13.09
CA GLY A 616 -19.23 -16.08 -12.94
C GLY A 616 -18.86 -15.75 -11.50
N GLU A 617 -17.56 -15.67 -11.21
CA GLU A 617 -17.04 -15.18 -9.93
C GLU A 617 -16.90 -13.66 -9.92
N THR A 618 -17.40 -13.05 -8.85
CA THR A 618 -17.33 -11.60 -8.60
C THR A 618 -16.96 -11.32 -7.14
N VAL A 619 -15.66 -11.21 -6.89
CA VAL A 619 -15.07 -11.16 -5.54
C VAL A 619 -13.76 -10.36 -5.54
N ASP A 620 -13.32 -9.94 -4.37
CA ASP A 620 -11.90 -9.69 -4.11
C ASP A 620 -11.17 -11.03 -3.94
N ASP A 621 -9.98 -11.18 -4.52
CA ASP A 621 -9.40 -12.52 -4.70
C ASP A 621 -7.87 -12.57 -4.67
N THR A 622 -7.35 -13.73 -4.28
CA THR A 622 -6.02 -14.20 -4.66
C THR A 622 -6.20 -15.19 -5.82
N HIS A 623 -5.80 -14.84 -7.04
CA HIS A 623 -6.43 -15.44 -8.22
C HIS A 623 -5.59 -16.49 -8.97
N LEU A 624 -4.40 -16.13 -9.46
CA LEU A 624 -3.70 -16.97 -10.45
C LEU A 624 -2.71 -17.97 -9.85
N GLN A 625 -2.00 -17.66 -8.76
CA GLN A 625 -0.93 -18.48 -8.16
C GLN A 625 -0.66 -18.01 -6.72
N TYR A 626 0.24 -18.71 -6.01
CA TYR A 626 0.60 -18.53 -4.59
C TYR A 626 1.10 -17.13 -4.21
N SER A 627 0.25 -16.19 -3.79
CA SER A 627 0.66 -14.91 -3.19
C SER A 627 0.67 -14.99 -1.65
N HIS A 628 1.50 -14.23 -0.93
CA HIS A 628 1.60 -14.38 0.53
C HIS A 628 1.97 -13.09 1.26
N GLY A 629 1.64 -13.00 2.54
CA GLY A 629 1.77 -11.75 3.29
C GLY A 629 0.85 -10.70 2.73
N ILE A 630 -0.45 -10.94 2.86
CA ILE A 630 -1.51 -10.04 2.41
C ILE A 630 -2.28 -9.58 3.64
N LEU A 631 -2.45 -8.28 3.81
CA LEU A 631 -3.25 -7.67 4.85
C LEU A 631 -4.44 -6.95 4.22
N TRP A 632 -5.63 -7.37 4.59
CA TRP A 632 -6.87 -6.62 4.42
C TRP A 632 -7.18 -5.95 5.74
N ASP A 633 -7.21 -4.62 5.79
CA ASP A 633 -7.36 -3.86 7.03
C ASP A 633 -8.44 -2.79 6.87
N ASN A 634 -9.52 -2.89 7.65
CA ASN A 634 -10.70 -2.04 7.54
C ASN A 634 -11.26 -2.00 6.10
N HIS A 635 -11.36 -3.16 5.45
CA HIS A 635 -11.89 -3.26 4.09
C HIS A 635 -13.40 -3.46 4.08
N TYR A 636 -14.11 -2.67 3.28
CA TYR A 636 -15.56 -2.78 3.12
C TYR A 636 -15.95 -3.40 1.77
N SER A 637 -16.94 -4.28 1.77
CA SER A 637 -17.43 -4.91 0.54
C SER A 637 -18.96 -4.96 0.48
N LYS A 638 -19.52 -4.68 -0.71
CA LYS A 638 -20.96 -4.77 -0.99
C LYS A 638 -21.20 -5.60 -2.24
N GLY A 639 -22.01 -6.65 -2.12
CA GLY A 639 -22.38 -7.51 -3.26
C GLY A 639 -21.25 -8.39 -3.78
N ALA A 640 -20.21 -8.59 -2.98
CA ALA A 640 -19.07 -9.49 -3.22
C ALA A 640 -18.55 -10.08 -1.92
N GLY A 641 -17.63 -11.04 -2.02
CA GLY A 641 -16.87 -11.58 -0.90
C GLY A 641 -15.35 -11.44 -1.11
N LEU A 642 -14.60 -12.06 -0.21
CA LEU A 642 -13.15 -12.22 -0.27
C LEU A 642 -12.80 -13.70 -0.43
N MET A 643 -12.00 -14.03 -1.43
CA MET A 643 -11.54 -15.39 -1.70
C MET A 643 -10.01 -15.49 -1.63
N MET A 644 -9.53 -16.43 -0.83
CA MET A 644 -8.12 -16.74 -0.58
C MET A 644 -7.96 -18.25 -0.52
N VAL A 645 -8.23 -18.93 -1.63
CA VAL A 645 -8.57 -20.37 -1.64
C VAL A 645 -7.71 -21.24 -2.54
N HIS A 646 -7.85 -22.56 -2.41
CA HIS A 646 -7.33 -23.52 -3.37
C HIS A 646 -8.25 -23.66 -4.59
N ARG A 647 -7.85 -23.07 -5.73
CA ARG A 647 -8.65 -22.97 -6.96
C ARG A 647 -8.47 -24.14 -7.95
N GLY A 648 -7.54 -25.05 -7.69
CA GLY A 648 -7.26 -26.20 -8.55
C GLY A 648 -6.92 -25.81 -10.00
N ASN A 649 -7.63 -26.37 -10.97
CA ASN A 649 -7.39 -26.13 -12.40
C ASN A 649 -8.09 -24.87 -12.95
N GLN A 650 -8.83 -24.13 -12.13
CA GLN A 650 -9.42 -22.86 -12.52
C GLN A 650 -8.36 -21.75 -12.58
N SER A 651 -8.71 -20.62 -13.20
CA SER A 651 -7.89 -19.40 -13.23
C SER A 651 -6.43 -19.64 -13.61
N GLY A 652 -6.21 -20.43 -14.68
CA GLY A 652 -4.87 -20.69 -15.19
C GLY A 652 -4.04 -21.64 -14.32
N LEU A 653 -4.65 -22.72 -13.80
CA LEU A 653 -3.99 -23.71 -12.93
C LEU A 653 -3.52 -23.08 -11.61
N ALA A 654 -4.45 -22.42 -10.93
CA ALA A 654 -4.13 -21.59 -9.80
C ALA A 654 -3.80 -22.33 -8.49
N TYR A 655 -4.44 -23.48 -8.24
CA TYR A 655 -4.23 -24.27 -7.02
C TYR A 655 -4.23 -23.39 -5.76
N GLN A 656 -3.28 -23.56 -4.84
CA GLN A 656 -3.20 -22.73 -3.67
C GLN A 656 -2.81 -21.28 -4.02
N THR A 657 -3.74 -20.35 -3.85
CA THR A 657 -3.53 -18.96 -4.29
C THR A 657 -3.05 -18.01 -3.20
N CYS A 658 -3.27 -18.36 -1.93
CA CYS A 658 -2.75 -17.61 -0.80
C CYS A 658 -1.84 -18.48 0.07
N GLY A 659 -0.59 -18.08 0.29
CA GLY A 659 0.31 -18.71 1.25
C GLY A 659 -0.08 -18.40 2.69
N TRP A 660 -0.12 -17.11 3.03
CA TRP A 660 -0.67 -16.62 4.29
C TRP A 660 -1.18 -15.19 4.15
N GLY A 661 -2.12 -14.82 5.01
CA GLY A 661 -2.65 -13.46 5.07
C GLY A 661 -3.46 -13.18 6.33
N ILE A 662 -3.72 -11.90 6.56
CA ILE A 662 -4.47 -11.37 7.68
C ILE A 662 -5.66 -10.59 7.13
N VAL A 663 -6.83 -10.86 7.68
CA VAL A 663 -8.06 -10.12 7.43
C VAL A 663 -8.46 -9.46 8.75
N TRP A 664 -8.39 -8.15 8.80
CA TRP A 664 -8.59 -7.32 9.98
C TRP A 664 -9.73 -6.34 9.73
N ASN A 665 -10.76 -6.37 10.59
CA ASN A 665 -11.93 -5.48 10.49
C ASN A 665 -12.58 -5.48 9.09
N TYR A 666 -12.66 -6.64 8.46
CA TYR A 666 -13.34 -6.77 7.17
C TYR A 666 -14.86 -6.66 7.35
N GLU A 667 -15.46 -5.70 6.70
CA GLU A 667 -16.88 -5.43 6.73
C GLU A 667 -17.55 -5.83 5.41
N ASN A 668 -18.74 -6.42 5.50
CA ASN A 668 -19.51 -6.81 4.33
C ASN A 668 -21.01 -6.55 4.49
N GLU A 669 -21.62 -5.92 3.48
CA GLU A 669 -23.06 -5.67 3.41
C GLU A 669 -23.82 -6.97 3.09
N GLY A 670 -24.57 -7.48 4.07
CA GLY A 670 -25.34 -8.74 4.06
C GLY A 670 -26.07 -9.10 2.75
N ILE A 671 -25.98 -10.38 2.34
CA ILE A 671 -26.68 -11.13 1.27
C ILE A 671 -27.06 -10.36 -0.02
N ASN A 672 -26.51 -10.82 -1.16
CA ASN A 672 -27.22 -10.82 -2.43
C ASN A 672 -28.18 -12.04 -2.44
N PRO A 673 -29.52 -11.86 -2.42
CA PRO A 673 -30.46 -12.96 -2.25
C PRO A 673 -30.23 -14.04 -3.32
N LEU A 674 -30.39 -15.30 -2.90
CA LEU A 674 -30.37 -16.51 -3.74
C LEU A 674 -30.71 -16.18 -5.19
N SER A 675 -29.73 -16.24 -6.09
CA SER A 675 -30.06 -16.33 -7.51
C SER A 675 -30.93 -17.59 -7.65
N PRO A 676 -32.11 -17.52 -8.28
CA PRO A 676 -32.98 -18.68 -8.50
C PRO A 676 -32.30 -19.78 -9.34
N THR A 677 -31.10 -19.53 -9.85
CA THR A 677 -30.30 -20.46 -10.66
C THR A 677 -29.30 -21.30 -9.87
N GLY A 678 -29.27 -21.21 -8.53
CA GLY A 678 -28.45 -22.11 -7.68
C GLY A 678 -26.95 -21.87 -7.68
N ASN A 679 -26.44 -20.87 -8.40
CA ASN A 679 -25.02 -20.61 -8.57
C ASN A 679 -24.56 -19.41 -7.77
N ASP A 680 -23.59 -19.65 -6.88
CA ASP A 680 -23.61 -19.04 -5.55
C ASP A 680 -22.32 -18.30 -5.15
N LEU A 681 -21.46 -18.02 -6.13
CA LEU A 681 -20.17 -17.34 -5.94
C LEU A 681 -20.31 -15.82 -5.72
N ARG A 682 -21.55 -15.32 -5.59
CA ARG A 682 -21.91 -13.93 -5.28
C ARG A 682 -22.15 -13.68 -3.77
N ARG A 683 -21.85 -14.67 -2.92
CA ARG A 683 -22.14 -14.59 -1.48
C ARG A 683 -21.02 -13.94 -0.67
N ASN A 684 -21.44 -13.37 0.47
CA ASN A 684 -20.66 -12.72 1.51
C ASN A 684 -19.76 -13.72 2.25
N LEU A 685 -18.83 -14.32 1.51
CA LEU A 685 -17.92 -15.33 1.96
C LEU A 685 -16.55 -14.70 2.17
N ILE A 686 -15.95 -14.96 3.33
CA ILE A 686 -14.51 -14.90 3.51
C ILE A 686 -14.04 -16.35 3.38
N GLY A 687 -13.54 -16.73 2.20
CA GLY A 687 -13.00 -18.06 1.96
C GLY A 687 -11.50 -18.04 2.17
N ILE A 688 -10.98 -18.59 3.26
CA ILE A 688 -9.54 -18.58 3.55
C ILE A 688 -9.07 -20.01 3.74
N THR A 689 -8.32 -20.52 2.76
CA THR A 689 -7.69 -21.84 2.85
C THR A 689 -6.21 -21.69 2.53
N PRO A 690 -5.41 -21.07 3.41
CA PRO A 690 -4.05 -20.69 3.08
C PRO A 690 -3.13 -21.91 3.05
N GLY A 691 -2.08 -21.82 2.23
CA GLY A 691 -1.05 -22.86 2.13
C GLY A 691 -0.30 -23.07 3.45
N LEU A 692 -0.14 -22.00 4.24
CA LEU A 692 0.53 -22.00 5.54
C LEU A 692 -0.44 -21.72 6.69
N PHE A 693 -0.90 -20.48 6.82
CA PHE A 693 -1.84 -20.07 7.88
C PHE A 693 -2.59 -18.79 7.48
N GLY A 694 -3.71 -18.54 8.14
CA GLY A 694 -4.51 -17.33 7.94
C GLY A 694 -5.06 -16.82 9.25
N ILE A 695 -5.31 -15.52 9.33
CA ILE A 695 -5.85 -14.88 10.54
C ILE A 695 -7.02 -14.01 10.13
N VAL A 696 -8.14 -14.15 10.82
CA VAL A 696 -9.31 -13.30 10.66
C VAL A 696 -9.68 -12.72 12.01
N VAL A 697 -9.61 -11.40 12.10
CA VAL A 697 -9.93 -10.63 13.31
C VAL A 697 -10.97 -9.58 12.96
N GLY A 698 -12.03 -9.50 13.77
CA GLY A 698 -12.99 -8.41 13.70
C GLY A 698 -13.87 -8.39 12.45
N ALA A 699 -13.94 -9.48 11.68
CA ALA A 699 -14.79 -9.57 10.50
C ALA A 699 -16.27 -9.54 10.89
N HIS A 700 -17.07 -8.64 10.32
CA HIS A 700 -18.46 -8.40 10.73
C HIS A 700 -19.36 -7.94 9.58
N SER A 701 -20.67 -8.09 9.73
CA SER A 701 -21.63 -7.59 8.74
C SER A 701 -22.06 -6.16 9.04
N ALA A 702 -22.26 -5.35 7.99
CA ALA A 702 -22.73 -3.96 8.09
C ALA A 702 -24.11 -3.82 8.76
N HIS A 703 -24.92 -4.88 8.81
CA HIS A 703 -26.25 -4.87 9.44
C HIS A 703 -26.23 -5.19 10.95
N GLY A 704 -25.05 -5.40 11.55
CA GLY A 704 -24.90 -5.80 12.95
C GLY A 704 -25.35 -7.25 13.23
N LEU A 705 -24.96 -7.79 14.39
CA LEU A 705 -25.37 -9.13 14.87
C LEU A 705 -26.85 -9.23 15.28
N GLY A 706 -27.62 -8.16 15.10
CA GLY A 706 -28.99 -8.04 15.57
C GLY A 706 -30.00 -8.59 14.57
N LEU A 707 -30.76 -9.60 15.01
CA LEU A 707 -31.99 -10.16 14.41
C LEU A 707 -31.83 -11.25 13.34
N VAL A 708 -31.44 -12.46 13.76
CA VAL A 708 -32.12 -13.68 13.27
C VAL A 708 -32.25 -14.69 14.41
N THR A 709 -33.41 -14.73 15.06
CA THR A 709 -33.75 -15.72 16.09
C THR A 709 -34.28 -17.04 15.51
N ASN A 710 -34.24 -17.24 14.19
CA ASN A 710 -34.78 -18.42 13.55
C ASN A 710 -33.70 -19.23 12.80
N VAL A 711 -32.97 -20.02 13.59
CA VAL A 711 -31.81 -20.86 13.22
C VAL A 711 -32.16 -22.02 12.27
N GLN A 712 -33.42 -22.16 11.83
CA GLN A 712 -33.84 -23.25 10.95
C GLN A 712 -33.83 -22.95 9.44
N SER A 713 -33.52 -21.72 9.02
CA SER A 713 -33.35 -21.40 7.60
C SER A 713 -31.88 -21.08 7.29
N LYS A 714 -31.32 -21.72 6.26
CA LYS A 714 -29.95 -21.47 5.74
C LYS A 714 -29.74 -20.03 5.20
N THR A 715 -30.65 -19.10 5.51
CA THR A 715 -30.79 -17.74 4.98
C THR A 715 -30.51 -16.64 6.01
N SER A 716 -29.84 -16.94 7.13
CA SER A 716 -29.45 -15.90 8.10
C SER A 716 -28.43 -14.93 7.46
N PRO A 717 -28.65 -13.60 7.47
CA PRO A 717 -27.69 -12.60 7.01
C PRO A 717 -26.45 -12.61 7.91
N GLY A 718 -25.26 -12.65 7.31
CA GLY A 718 -24.00 -12.61 8.03
C GLY A 718 -22.82 -13.02 7.15
N ILE A 719 -21.61 -12.57 7.51
CA ILE A 719 -20.38 -13.07 6.90
C ILE A 719 -20.26 -14.56 7.22
N ARG A 720 -19.93 -15.35 6.21
CA ARG A 720 -19.56 -16.77 6.38
C ARG A 720 -18.07 -16.91 6.24
N VAL A 721 -17.49 -17.81 7.04
CA VAL A 721 -16.11 -18.24 6.81
C VAL A 721 -16.06 -19.71 6.46
N ALA A 722 -15.41 -20.00 5.34
CA ALA A 722 -15.01 -21.35 4.95
C ALA A 722 -13.49 -21.51 5.09
N ASP A 723 -13.07 -22.55 5.80
CA ASP A 723 -11.66 -22.94 5.95
C ASP A 723 -11.38 -24.35 5.37
N ASN A 724 -12.39 -24.98 4.76
CA ASN A 724 -12.26 -26.31 4.17
C ASN A 724 -11.51 -26.24 2.84
N TYR A 725 -10.54 -27.13 2.66
CA TYR A 725 -9.76 -27.32 1.42
C TYR A 725 -10.59 -27.92 0.27
N THR A 726 -11.93 -27.88 0.34
CA THR A 726 -12.79 -28.45 -0.69
C THR A 726 -12.65 -27.63 -1.96
N ARG A 727 -12.05 -28.28 -2.96
CA ARG A 727 -11.92 -27.79 -4.33
C ARG A 727 -13.25 -27.20 -4.78
N ILE A 728 -13.21 -25.97 -5.32
CA ILE A 728 -14.32 -25.42 -6.11
C ILE A 728 -14.38 -26.25 -7.40
N ASN A 729 -15.01 -27.41 -7.34
CA ASN A 729 -15.40 -28.13 -8.54
C ASN A 729 -16.60 -27.38 -9.12
N GLY A 730 -16.49 -27.03 -10.41
CA GLY A 730 -17.41 -26.15 -11.13
C GLY A 730 -18.88 -26.27 -10.72
N ASP A 731 -19.52 -25.10 -10.65
CA ASP A 731 -20.96 -24.85 -10.59
C ASP A 731 -21.77 -25.49 -9.45
N ASN A 732 -21.19 -26.34 -8.59
CA ASN A 732 -21.93 -27.07 -7.56
C ASN A 732 -21.17 -27.15 -6.22
N MET A 733 -20.87 -26.01 -5.60
CA MET A 733 -20.58 -26.05 -4.16
C MET A 733 -21.85 -26.55 -3.44
N GLN A 734 -21.76 -27.66 -2.71
CA GLN A 734 -22.88 -28.13 -1.92
C GLN A 734 -23.04 -27.20 -0.70
N PRO A 735 -24.25 -27.04 -0.14
CA PRO A 735 -24.47 -26.19 1.03
C PRO A 735 -23.61 -26.49 2.26
N ALA A 736 -22.98 -27.67 2.33
CA ALA A 736 -22.03 -28.05 3.37
C ALA A 736 -20.61 -27.47 3.16
N ASP A 737 -20.28 -27.03 1.94
CA ASP A 737 -18.97 -26.47 1.57
C ASP A 737 -18.87 -24.96 1.81
N TRP A 738 -19.99 -24.27 2.10
CA TRP A 738 -20.10 -22.81 2.17
C TRP A 738 -19.60 -22.16 3.46
N GLY A 739 -18.96 -22.95 4.33
CA GLY A 739 -18.53 -22.49 5.65
C GLY A 739 -19.68 -22.26 6.62
N SER A 740 -19.34 -22.01 7.87
CA SER A 740 -20.32 -21.72 8.92
C SER A 740 -20.56 -20.21 9.04
N ALA A 741 -21.79 -19.83 9.39
CA ALA A 741 -22.06 -18.44 9.77
C ALA A 741 -21.26 -18.08 11.02
N ILE A 742 -20.67 -16.89 11.04
CA ILE A 742 -19.99 -16.38 12.22
C ILE A 742 -21.06 -15.96 13.24
N THR A 743 -21.34 -16.81 14.23
CA THR A 743 -22.40 -16.55 15.22
C THR A 743 -21.88 -16.21 16.62
N SER A 744 -20.57 -16.29 16.88
CA SER A 744 -19.97 -15.93 18.18
C SER A 744 -18.45 -15.79 18.12
N ALA A 745 -17.88 -14.97 19.02
CA ALA A 745 -16.45 -14.69 19.16
C ALA A 745 -15.59 -15.84 19.75
N ALA A 746 -16.14 -17.05 19.91
CA ALA A 746 -15.35 -18.17 20.42
C ALA A 746 -14.29 -18.54 19.38
N ALA A 747 -13.00 -18.39 19.74
CA ALA A 747 -11.88 -18.67 18.86
C ALA A 747 -11.89 -20.13 18.38
N GLN A 748 -12.44 -20.34 17.20
CA GLN A 748 -12.41 -21.62 16.50
C GLN A 748 -11.16 -21.60 15.63
N VAL A 749 -10.22 -22.51 15.88
CA VAL A 749 -9.30 -22.90 14.82
C VAL A 749 -10.17 -23.58 13.76
N GLY A 750 -10.03 -23.17 12.51
CA GLY A 750 -10.85 -23.69 11.42
C GLY A 750 -10.93 -25.22 11.44
N GLY A 751 -12.15 -25.76 11.40
CA GLY A 751 -12.40 -27.20 11.59
C GLY A 751 -11.88 -28.07 10.44
N GLY A 752 -11.70 -27.49 9.26
CA GLY A 752 -11.22 -28.17 8.06
C GLY A 752 -9.71 -28.19 7.96
N SER A 753 -9.12 -27.01 7.73
CA SER A 753 -7.68 -26.88 7.49
C SER A 753 -6.84 -26.92 8.77
N LYS A 754 -7.43 -26.54 9.91
CA LYS A 754 -6.72 -26.22 11.16
C LYS A 754 -5.64 -25.14 11.02
N ARG A 755 -5.65 -24.39 9.92
CA ARG A 755 -4.64 -23.37 9.56
C ARG A 755 -5.14 -21.94 9.74
N VAL A 756 -6.43 -21.76 9.98
CA VAL A 756 -7.03 -20.44 10.11
C VAL A 756 -7.46 -20.18 11.55
N LEU A 757 -7.08 -19.02 12.05
CA LEU A 757 -7.51 -18.52 13.35
C LEU A 757 -8.61 -17.47 13.16
N PHE A 758 -9.74 -17.68 13.85
CA PHE A 758 -10.83 -16.70 13.96
C PHE A 758 -10.83 -16.05 15.34
N GLU A 759 -10.86 -14.73 15.38
CA GLU A 759 -10.98 -13.96 16.62
C GLU A 759 -11.91 -12.76 16.46
N HIS A 760 -12.60 -12.38 17.55
CA HIS A 760 -13.51 -11.23 17.60
C HIS A 760 -14.52 -11.19 16.44
N SER A 761 -14.82 -12.35 15.85
CA SER A 761 -15.62 -12.42 14.64
C SER A 761 -17.08 -12.11 14.98
N GLY A 762 -17.73 -11.31 14.14
CA GLY A 762 -19.06 -10.74 14.36
C GLY A 762 -19.06 -9.32 14.95
N SER A 763 -17.91 -8.76 15.32
CA SER A 763 -17.82 -7.37 15.79
C SER A 763 -16.51 -6.73 15.35
N PRO A 764 -16.46 -5.43 15.06
CA PRO A 764 -15.20 -4.75 14.77
C PRO A 764 -14.29 -4.72 16.00
N VAL A 765 -12.98 -4.72 15.77
CA VAL A 765 -11.96 -4.42 16.77
C VAL A 765 -11.52 -2.97 16.61
N ALA A 766 -11.18 -2.32 17.72
CA ALA A 766 -10.65 -0.96 17.68
C ALA A 766 -9.30 -0.93 16.94
N GLU A 767 -9.08 0.15 16.19
CA GLU A 767 -7.82 0.47 15.51
C GLU A 767 -7.45 -0.44 14.31
N SER A 768 -6.60 0.10 13.43
CA SER A 768 -6.03 -0.61 12.27
C SER A 768 -4.71 -1.27 12.69
N ILE A 769 -4.53 -2.54 12.36
CA ILE A 769 -3.27 -3.26 12.64
C ILE A 769 -2.10 -2.66 11.85
N TYR A 770 -2.34 -2.21 10.61
CA TYR A 770 -1.32 -1.51 9.84
C TYR A 770 -0.88 -0.22 10.55
N ASP A 771 -1.83 0.61 11.01
CA ASP A 771 -1.48 1.87 11.68
C ASP A 771 -0.69 1.63 12.98
N ILE A 772 -1.04 0.58 13.74
CA ILE A 772 -0.31 0.17 14.93
C ILE A 772 1.13 -0.24 14.58
N GLN A 773 1.30 -1.16 13.63
CA GLN A 773 2.63 -1.62 13.20
C GLN A 773 3.47 -0.45 12.66
N PHE A 774 2.84 0.42 11.87
CA PHE A 774 3.47 1.58 11.28
C PHE A 774 3.92 2.61 12.33
N ALA A 775 3.11 2.85 13.37
CA ALA A 775 3.46 3.75 14.46
C ALA A 775 4.60 3.20 15.33
N GLN A 776 4.73 1.88 15.45
CA GLN A 776 5.76 1.22 16.24
C GLN A 776 7.09 1.05 15.49
N ARG A 777 7.06 1.02 14.16
CA ARG A 777 8.28 0.86 13.36
C ARG A 777 9.24 2.04 13.58
N ALA A 778 10.51 1.71 13.83
CA ALA A 778 11.59 2.67 13.63
C ALA A 778 11.61 3.09 12.15
N LYS A 779 11.27 4.35 11.88
CA LYS A 779 11.20 4.87 10.50
C LYS A 779 12.55 4.69 9.79
N VAL A 780 12.49 4.18 8.57
CA VAL A 780 13.67 3.98 7.72
C VAL A 780 14.07 5.36 7.22
N LEU A 781 15.05 5.97 7.89
CA LEU A 781 15.60 7.25 7.46
C LEU A 781 16.02 7.12 5.98
N PRO A 782 15.62 8.04 5.09
CA PRO A 782 16.05 7.96 3.71
C PRO A 782 17.58 8.14 3.64
N LEU A 783 18.26 7.15 3.06
CA LEU A 783 19.54 7.37 2.39
C LEU A 783 19.25 8.32 1.23
N VAL A 784 19.65 9.59 1.34
CA VAL A 784 19.67 10.51 0.20
C VAL A 784 21.14 10.65 -0.25
N PRO A 785 21.40 10.67 -1.58
CA PRO A 785 22.72 10.91 -2.16
C PRO A 785 23.38 12.22 -1.74
#